data_AF-A0A354M1K5-F1
#
_entry.id   AF-A0A354M1K5-F1
#
_cell.length_a   1.000
_cell.length_b   1.000
_cell.length_c   1.000
_cell.angle_alpha   90.00
_cell.angle_beta   90.00
_cell.angle_gamma   90.00
#
_symmetry.space_group_name_H-M   'P 1'
#
loop_
_entity.id
_entity.type
_entity.pdbx_description
1 polymer ?
#
loop_
_entity_poly.entity_id
_entity_poly.type
_entity_poly.pdbx_seq_one_letter_code
_entity_poly.pdbx_strand_id
1 'polypeptide(L)'
;RCYLEMGWMYEAEDVLQKINNDGLPSKLNNWFSTVNADFLIRNGEYKQAIPYLQTAIKAESKKAQKIRMNFLLAQLYALTNDNQAAYQTFSKVIKMSPPYRTELNARIKQTEVFPGGDIEKIVKTLNKMAKSPKNKDYLDQIYYALGNLYLSRQDTTNAIKNYILAAQKSTREGIEKAISQLTLGNIYFNQRKYTKAQPCYAEAIPLIDETYPDYAQLVKRSEVLDELAIHAQNVELQDSLQQLAALPEPERMKIIQQKIDDLIAAEKRAEEEAKKEAYLAEQQGNIPQFGNQGGAQQPTIPNMNLGNGSNAWYFYNPALVSAGKTEFQRKWGRRKLEDDWRRRDKASFSMDDLTGNDETADLENEEGETEITDDTAASDTTQLNEASNDPHKPEFYIQQLPLTPEDIATSNEIIADGLFNMGIILKNQLGDFDASLDAFNRLDNQFPQNDFRLEAYYNTYLIYMQLGDIAMADSYKNRIIKDFPESKYAIALADPNYLDNLRKMDSMQDSIYNKTYQAYLENRNGDVHELYQYMKKTYPLSKLMPKFMLVDALAYVNEKKIDEFKNGLKELLEKYPTEDVSPLATDMLKGIAQGKSVVSGTGKSNIWEVRLGNNMANDSTGMATDSIAPFTMDKESPHLLVLVYPTDSVSSNQLLFDVAKYNFSNFLIKDFDLEIISFNEISMLVVKGFNNFDELTLYRRMIGSEKGLKFPDTVRPVMISESNFKLLLEGRSFDEYFHFLEQNQ
;
A
#
# COMPACT_ATOMS: atom_id res chain seq x y z
N ARG A 1 -4.60 -35.93 -32.19
CA ARG A 1 -5.56 -34.82 -32.46
C ARG A 1 -6.71 -34.82 -31.47
N CYS A 2 -7.58 -35.84 -31.42
CA CYS A 2 -8.70 -35.85 -30.46
C CYS A 2 -8.22 -35.63 -29.02
N TYR A 3 -7.14 -36.31 -28.60
CA TYR A 3 -6.50 -36.06 -27.30
C TYR A 3 -6.07 -34.60 -27.07
N LEU A 4 -5.44 -33.96 -28.07
CA LEU A 4 -5.05 -32.54 -28.01
C LEU A 4 -6.26 -31.62 -27.83
N GLU A 5 -7.36 -31.87 -28.54
CA GLU A 5 -8.58 -31.07 -28.42
C GLU A 5 -9.28 -31.26 -27.06
N MET A 6 -9.06 -32.41 -26.40
CA MET A 6 -9.54 -32.69 -25.04
C MET A 6 -8.58 -32.19 -23.96
N GLY A 7 -7.43 -31.61 -24.32
CA GLY A 7 -6.39 -31.19 -23.37
C GLY A 7 -5.57 -32.34 -22.77
N TRP A 8 -5.69 -33.56 -23.30
CA TRP A 8 -4.99 -34.76 -22.83
C TRP A 8 -3.61 -34.84 -23.49
N MET A 9 -2.66 -34.07 -22.95
CA MET A 9 -1.33 -33.89 -23.55
C MET A 9 -0.46 -35.15 -23.47
N TYR A 10 -0.53 -35.91 -22.37
CA TYR A 10 0.26 -37.13 -22.17
C TYR A 10 -0.12 -38.23 -23.16
N GLU A 11 -1.42 -38.48 -23.33
CA GLU A 11 -1.95 -39.46 -24.27
C GLU A 11 -1.68 -39.04 -25.72
N ALA A 12 -1.70 -37.73 -26.00
CA ALA A 12 -1.32 -37.23 -27.30
C ALA A 12 0.17 -37.48 -27.60
N GLU A 13 1.05 -37.26 -26.61
CA GLU A 13 2.48 -37.50 -26.72
C GLU A 13 2.80 -38.99 -26.96
N ASP A 14 2.27 -39.89 -26.12
CA ASP A 14 2.51 -41.33 -26.23
C ASP A 14 2.13 -41.87 -27.62
N VAL A 15 0.98 -41.44 -28.15
CA VAL A 15 0.54 -41.81 -29.49
C VAL A 15 1.44 -41.23 -30.58
N LEU A 16 1.85 -39.96 -30.46
CA LEU A 16 2.71 -39.31 -31.44
C LEU A 16 4.12 -39.92 -31.47
N GLN A 17 4.69 -40.28 -30.32
CA GLN A 17 5.99 -40.94 -30.23
C GLN A 17 5.98 -42.32 -30.90
N LYS A 18 4.94 -43.13 -30.65
CA LYS A 18 4.77 -44.44 -31.31
C LYS A 18 4.69 -44.32 -32.83
N ILE A 19 3.93 -43.34 -33.32
CA ILE A 19 3.76 -43.08 -34.76
C ILE A 19 5.07 -42.60 -35.42
N ASN A 20 5.91 -41.84 -34.70
CA ASN A 20 7.16 -41.32 -35.24
C ASN A 20 8.22 -42.44 -35.49
N ASN A 21 8.12 -43.55 -34.75
CA ASN A 21 9.06 -44.67 -34.85
C ASN A 21 8.69 -45.67 -35.97
N ASP A 22 7.41 -45.74 -36.35
CA ASP A 22 6.90 -46.62 -37.40
C ASP A 22 6.76 -45.84 -38.72
N GLY A 23 7.73 -45.98 -39.63
CA GLY A 23 7.83 -45.23 -40.88
C GLY A 23 6.48 -44.95 -41.58
N LEU A 24 6.04 -43.69 -41.51
CA LEU A 24 4.74 -43.25 -42.02
C LEU A 24 4.67 -43.21 -43.55
N PRO A 25 3.57 -43.67 -44.17
CA PRO A 25 3.30 -43.43 -45.58
C PRO A 25 3.31 -41.93 -45.93
N SER A 26 3.88 -41.57 -47.08
CA SER A 26 4.02 -40.17 -47.54
C SER A 26 2.71 -39.36 -47.49
N LYS A 27 1.55 -39.99 -47.75
CA LYS A 27 0.23 -39.35 -47.66
C LYS A 27 -0.18 -38.95 -46.24
N LEU A 28 0.26 -39.69 -45.22
CA LEU A 28 -0.07 -39.46 -43.81
C LEU A 28 0.92 -38.52 -43.12
N ASN A 29 2.12 -38.37 -43.68
CA ASN A 29 3.16 -37.49 -43.13
C ASN A 29 2.71 -36.02 -42.99
N ASN A 30 1.88 -35.54 -43.92
CA ASN A 30 1.34 -34.18 -43.86
C ASN A 30 0.37 -33.99 -42.68
N TRP A 31 -0.48 -34.98 -42.44
CA TRP A 31 -1.43 -34.96 -41.34
C TRP A 31 -0.72 -35.11 -40.00
N PHE A 32 0.24 -36.03 -39.91
CA PHE A 32 1.14 -36.16 -38.77
C PHE A 32 1.85 -34.84 -38.46
N SER A 33 2.46 -34.19 -39.46
CA SER A 33 3.14 -32.90 -39.29
C SER A 33 2.21 -31.81 -38.76
N THR A 34 0.94 -31.82 -39.17
CA THR A 34 -0.06 -30.85 -38.68
C THR A 34 -0.38 -31.08 -37.21
N VAL A 35 -0.62 -32.34 -36.82
CA VAL A 35 -0.96 -32.70 -35.43
C VAL A 35 0.24 -32.56 -34.51
N ASN A 36 1.44 -32.90 -34.98
CA ASN A 36 2.67 -32.79 -34.21
C ASN A 36 3.07 -31.32 -34.00
N ALA A 37 2.87 -30.45 -35.01
CA ALA A 37 3.03 -29.01 -34.83
C ALA A 37 2.06 -28.45 -33.76
N ASP A 38 0.78 -28.84 -33.79
CA ASP A 38 -0.22 -28.41 -32.77
C ASP A 38 0.17 -28.88 -31.36
N PHE A 39 0.59 -30.14 -31.20
CA PHE A 39 1.11 -30.67 -29.94
C PHE A 39 2.30 -29.85 -29.42
N LEU A 40 3.34 -29.67 -30.24
CA LEU A 40 4.55 -28.95 -29.84
C LEU A 40 4.26 -27.48 -29.49
N ILE A 41 3.33 -26.82 -30.20
CA ILE A 41 2.93 -25.44 -29.88
C ILE A 41 2.23 -25.38 -28.52
N ARG A 42 1.32 -26.31 -28.23
CA ARG A 42 0.62 -26.39 -26.95
C ARG A 42 1.56 -26.74 -25.79
N ASN A 43 2.63 -27.48 -26.07
CA ASN A 43 3.68 -27.79 -25.09
C ASN A 43 4.74 -26.67 -24.91
N GLY A 44 4.62 -25.56 -25.64
CA GLY A 44 5.60 -24.45 -25.59
C GLY A 44 6.89 -24.71 -26.37
N GLU A 45 7.01 -25.83 -27.08
CA GLU A 45 8.20 -26.24 -27.84
C GLU A 45 8.25 -25.61 -29.24
N TYR A 46 8.19 -24.28 -29.30
CA TYR A 46 8.00 -23.53 -30.54
C TYR A 46 9.06 -23.80 -31.61
N LYS A 47 10.34 -23.92 -31.21
CA LYS A 47 11.45 -24.17 -32.15
C LYS A 47 11.32 -25.52 -32.86
N GLN A 48 10.86 -26.55 -32.15
CA GLN A 48 10.64 -27.87 -32.71
C GLN A 48 9.38 -27.92 -33.58
N ALA A 49 8.36 -27.11 -33.26
CA ALA A 49 7.13 -27.04 -34.05
C ALA A 49 7.33 -26.46 -35.47
N ILE A 50 8.29 -25.54 -35.64
CA ILE A 50 8.56 -24.83 -36.91
C ILE A 50 8.71 -25.78 -38.13
N PRO A 51 9.61 -26.78 -38.14
CA PRO A 51 9.78 -27.68 -39.30
C PRO A 51 8.50 -28.49 -39.63
N TYR A 52 7.75 -28.91 -38.61
CA TYR A 52 6.47 -29.61 -38.82
C TYR A 52 5.42 -28.66 -39.41
N LEU A 53 5.33 -27.42 -38.91
CA LEU A 53 4.41 -26.42 -39.44
C LEU A 53 4.76 -26.02 -40.88
N GLN A 54 6.04 -25.89 -41.22
CA GLN A 54 6.49 -25.64 -42.59
C GLN A 54 6.06 -26.77 -43.55
N THR A 55 6.18 -28.02 -43.11
CA THR A 55 5.74 -29.20 -43.87
C THR A 55 4.22 -29.18 -44.07
N ALA A 56 3.47 -28.90 -43.01
CA ALA A 56 2.02 -28.76 -43.07
C ALA A 56 1.57 -27.62 -44.03
N ILE A 57 2.25 -26.47 -44.03
CA ILE A 57 1.98 -25.34 -44.94
C ILE A 57 2.19 -25.71 -46.41
N LYS A 58 3.19 -26.54 -46.73
CA LYS A 58 3.46 -26.99 -48.10
C LYS A 58 2.33 -27.89 -48.62
N ALA A 59 1.74 -28.70 -47.74
CA ALA A 59 0.66 -29.62 -48.05
C ALA A 59 -0.73 -28.99 -48.09
N GLU A 60 -0.93 -27.82 -47.48
CA GLU A 60 -2.23 -27.14 -47.43
C GLU A 60 -2.64 -26.55 -48.79
N SER A 61 -3.84 -26.91 -49.24
CA SER A 61 -4.43 -26.48 -50.51
C SER A 61 -5.34 -25.26 -50.36
N LYS A 62 -6.02 -25.10 -49.21
CA LYS A 62 -6.95 -24.01 -48.96
C LYS A 62 -6.21 -22.71 -48.66
N LYS A 63 -6.38 -21.70 -49.52
CA LYS A 63 -5.73 -20.38 -49.38
C LYS A 63 -5.93 -19.77 -47.99
N ALA A 64 -7.16 -19.77 -47.47
CA ALA A 64 -7.47 -19.19 -46.16
C ALA A 64 -6.71 -19.87 -45.01
N GLN A 65 -6.62 -21.21 -45.04
CA GLN A 65 -5.89 -21.96 -44.02
C GLN A 65 -4.38 -21.76 -44.16
N LYS A 66 -3.88 -21.73 -45.39
CA LYS A 66 -2.47 -21.43 -45.67
C LYS A 66 -2.05 -20.05 -45.13
N ILE A 67 -2.92 -19.03 -45.27
CA ILE A 67 -2.70 -17.70 -44.69
C ILE A 67 -2.58 -17.80 -43.16
N ARG A 68 -3.54 -18.45 -42.50
CA ARG A 68 -3.54 -18.64 -41.03
C ARG A 68 -2.27 -19.35 -40.55
N MET A 69 -1.88 -20.42 -41.23
CA MET A 69 -0.68 -21.18 -40.88
C MET A 69 0.61 -20.39 -41.12
N ASN A 70 0.72 -19.59 -42.19
CA ASN A 70 1.88 -18.72 -42.38
C ASN A 70 1.91 -17.59 -41.33
N PHE A 71 0.75 -17.07 -40.91
CA PHE A 71 0.67 -16.10 -39.81
C PHE A 71 1.18 -16.73 -38.50
N LEU A 72 0.71 -17.94 -38.17
CA LEU A 72 1.18 -18.70 -37.02
C LEU A 72 2.69 -18.99 -37.09
N LEU A 73 3.19 -19.39 -38.26
CA LEU A 73 4.62 -19.61 -38.47
C LEU A 73 5.45 -18.34 -38.20
N ALA A 74 4.95 -17.17 -38.62
CA ALA A 74 5.61 -15.90 -38.33
C ALA A 74 5.62 -15.58 -36.82
N GLN A 75 4.55 -15.91 -36.09
CA GLN A 75 4.51 -15.78 -34.63
C GLN A 75 5.50 -16.73 -33.94
N LEU A 76 5.60 -17.99 -34.39
CA LEU A 76 6.57 -18.93 -33.84
C LEU A 76 8.01 -18.44 -34.06
N TYR A 77 8.33 -17.92 -35.25
CA TYR A 77 9.64 -17.31 -35.48
C TYR A 77 9.92 -16.16 -34.51
N ALA A 78 8.94 -15.27 -34.29
CA ALA A 78 9.06 -14.16 -33.33
C ALA A 78 9.32 -14.66 -31.90
N LEU A 79 8.55 -15.66 -31.44
CA LEU A 79 8.73 -16.27 -30.11
C LEU A 79 10.07 -16.98 -29.94
N THR A 80 10.65 -17.48 -31.04
CA THR A 80 11.99 -18.09 -31.03
C THR A 80 13.13 -17.10 -31.30
N ASN A 81 12.84 -15.80 -31.30
CA ASN A 81 13.77 -14.70 -31.58
C ASN A 81 14.40 -14.70 -32.99
N ASP A 82 13.80 -15.40 -33.95
CA ASP A 82 14.18 -15.32 -35.38
C ASP A 82 13.41 -14.18 -36.08
N ASN A 83 13.77 -12.95 -35.72
CA ASN A 83 13.07 -11.74 -36.19
C ASN A 83 13.12 -11.60 -37.72
N GLN A 84 14.22 -12.00 -38.36
CA GLN A 84 14.35 -11.92 -39.82
C GLN A 84 13.39 -12.90 -40.52
N ALA A 85 13.30 -14.15 -40.07
CA ALA A 85 12.36 -15.11 -40.65
C ALA A 85 10.91 -14.71 -40.35
N ALA A 86 10.63 -14.19 -39.15
CA ALA A 86 9.31 -13.67 -38.77
C ALA A 86 8.87 -12.54 -39.72
N TYR A 87 9.73 -11.52 -39.91
CA TYR A 87 9.48 -10.38 -40.78
C TYR A 87 9.18 -10.79 -42.23
N GLN A 88 9.97 -11.72 -42.78
CA GLN A 88 9.77 -12.24 -44.14
C GLN A 88 8.47 -13.03 -44.25
N THR A 89 8.13 -13.80 -43.21
CA THR A 89 6.91 -14.62 -43.21
C THR A 89 5.65 -13.75 -43.07
N PHE A 90 5.66 -12.71 -42.23
CA PHE A 90 4.58 -11.70 -42.21
C PHE A 90 4.44 -10.97 -43.55
N SER A 91 5.56 -10.61 -44.19
CA SER A 91 5.54 -10.03 -45.55
C SER A 91 4.87 -10.96 -46.56
N LYS A 92 5.13 -12.27 -46.46
CA LYS A 92 4.51 -13.29 -47.30
C LYS A 92 3.01 -13.38 -47.05
N VAL A 93 2.56 -13.30 -45.79
CA VAL A 93 1.13 -13.26 -45.44
C VAL A 93 0.44 -12.07 -46.09
N ILE A 94 1.02 -10.87 -46.00
CA ILE A 94 0.47 -9.65 -46.62
C ILE A 94 0.35 -9.81 -48.15
N LYS A 95 1.38 -10.37 -48.80
CA LYS A 95 1.38 -10.63 -50.25
C LYS A 95 0.33 -11.65 -50.71
N MET A 96 -0.19 -12.48 -49.81
CA MET A 96 -1.26 -13.43 -50.12
C MET A 96 -2.66 -12.78 -50.17
N SER A 97 -2.76 -11.47 -49.93
CA SER A 97 -4.01 -10.70 -49.89
C SER A 97 -5.01 -11.30 -48.89
N PRO A 98 -4.69 -11.30 -47.58
CA PRO A 98 -5.57 -11.83 -46.56
C PRO A 98 -6.74 -10.85 -46.28
N PRO A 99 -7.76 -11.26 -45.51
CA PRO A 99 -8.78 -10.33 -45.02
C PRO A 99 -8.14 -9.13 -44.30
N TYR A 100 -8.79 -7.97 -44.36
CA TYR A 100 -8.21 -6.70 -43.91
C TYR A 100 -7.63 -6.74 -42.49
N ARG A 101 -8.37 -7.32 -41.54
CA ARG A 101 -7.92 -7.47 -40.13
C ARG A 101 -6.62 -8.28 -40.03
N THR A 102 -6.50 -9.35 -40.79
CA THR A 102 -5.29 -10.18 -40.82
C THR A 102 -4.13 -9.43 -41.50
N GLU A 103 -4.40 -8.67 -42.55
CA GLU A 103 -3.38 -7.83 -43.21
C GLU A 103 -2.84 -6.78 -42.23
N LEU A 104 -3.74 -6.06 -41.56
CA LEU A 104 -3.41 -5.04 -40.56
C LEU A 104 -2.56 -5.64 -39.43
N ASN A 105 -3.02 -6.73 -38.82
CA ASN A 105 -2.28 -7.41 -37.75
C ASN A 105 -0.92 -7.92 -38.22
N ALA A 106 -0.81 -8.43 -39.45
CA ALA A 106 0.47 -8.85 -40.01
C ALA A 106 1.42 -7.67 -40.18
N ARG A 107 0.93 -6.50 -40.61
CA ARG A 107 1.73 -5.27 -40.73
C ARG A 107 2.19 -4.75 -39.36
N ILE A 108 1.34 -4.81 -38.34
CA ILE A 108 1.69 -4.43 -36.96
C ILE A 108 2.73 -5.38 -36.38
N LYS A 109 2.48 -6.69 -36.42
CA LYS A 109 3.44 -7.69 -35.94
C LYS A 109 4.76 -7.64 -36.69
N GLN A 110 4.74 -7.26 -37.96
CA GLN A 110 5.95 -7.02 -38.74
C GLN A 110 6.81 -5.86 -38.20
N THR A 111 6.25 -4.86 -37.52
CA THR A 111 7.04 -3.79 -36.88
C THR A 111 7.68 -4.24 -35.57
N GLU A 112 7.06 -5.16 -34.83
CA GLU A 112 7.64 -5.76 -33.60
C GLU A 112 8.92 -6.56 -33.90
N VAL A 113 8.97 -7.23 -35.06
CA VAL A 113 10.12 -8.05 -35.48
C VAL A 113 10.99 -7.38 -36.55
N PHE A 114 10.96 -6.05 -36.64
CA PHE A 114 11.67 -5.34 -37.69
C PHE A 114 13.19 -5.56 -37.58
N PRO A 115 13.87 -6.15 -38.59
CA PRO A 115 15.29 -6.50 -38.50
C PRO A 115 16.24 -5.30 -38.67
N GLY A 116 15.70 -4.07 -38.73
CA GLY A 116 16.44 -2.85 -39.04
C GLY A 116 16.39 -2.47 -40.52
N GLY A 117 16.93 -1.30 -40.84
CA GLY A 117 16.90 -0.72 -42.19
C GLY A 117 15.86 0.41 -42.35
N ASP A 118 15.72 0.94 -43.56
CA ASP A 118 14.90 2.13 -43.85
C ASP A 118 13.44 1.96 -43.40
N ILE A 119 13.01 2.79 -42.44
CA ILE A 119 11.65 2.77 -41.90
C ILE A 119 10.70 3.72 -42.65
N GLU A 120 11.21 4.64 -43.47
CA GLU A 120 10.40 5.74 -44.04
C GLU A 120 9.23 5.23 -44.87
N LYS A 121 9.46 4.20 -45.69
CA LYS A 121 8.40 3.59 -46.52
C LYS A 121 7.30 2.95 -45.67
N ILE A 122 7.68 2.32 -44.55
CA ILE A 122 6.74 1.64 -43.65
C ILE A 122 5.97 2.69 -42.86
N VAL A 123 6.67 3.68 -42.29
CA VAL A 123 6.08 4.83 -41.58
C VAL A 123 5.11 5.58 -42.49
N LYS A 124 5.47 5.88 -43.74
CA LYS A 124 4.58 6.54 -44.72
C LYS A 124 3.33 5.71 -45.00
N THR A 125 3.46 4.38 -45.02
CA THR A 125 2.32 3.47 -45.21
C THR A 125 1.40 3.48 -43.98
N LEU A 126 1.95 3.35 -42.77
CA LEU A 126 1.18 3.38 -41.52
C LEU A 126 0.51 4.74 -41.29
N ASN A 127 1.18 5.85 -41.59
CA ASN A 127 0.58 7.19 -41.52
C ASN A 127 -0.60 7.36 -42.50
N LYS A 128 -0.52 6.78 -43.70
CA LYS A 128 -1.67 6.74 -44.63
C LYS A 128 -2.80 5.89 -44.07
N MET A 129 -2.48 4.77 -43.41
CA MET A 129 -3.47 3.92 -42.75
C MET A 129 -4.14 4.65 -41.59
N ALA A 130 -3.40 5.36 -40.75
CA ALA A 130 -3.92 6.14 -39.63
C ALA A 130 -4.90 7.25 -40.09
N LYS A 131 -4.69 7.83 -41.28
CA LYS A 131 -5.59 8.84 -41.85
C LYS A 131 -6.84 8.24 -42.51
N SER A 132 -6.89 6.93 -42.73
CA SER A 132 -8.02 6.29 -43.40
C SER A 132 -9.20 6.12 -42.44
N PRO A 133 -10.43 6.52 -42.81
CA PRO A 133 -11.61 6.35 -41.95
C PRO A 133 -11.91 4.88 -41.65
N LYS A 134 -11.43 3.94 -42.49
CA LYS A 134 -11.57 2.49 -42.28
C LYS A 134 -10.81 1.98 -41.04
N ASN A 135 -9.86 2.76 -40.53
CA ASN A 135 -9.00 2.41 -39.40
C ASN A 135 -9.34 3.14 -38.12
N LYS A 136 -10.50 3.82 -38.05
CA LYS A 136 -10.90 4.58 -36.87
C LYS A 136 -10.81 3.75 -35.58
N ASP A 137 -11.16 2.45 -35.67
CA ASP A 137 -11.16 1.55 -34.51
C ASP A 137 -9.85 0.77 -34.31
N TYR A 138 -8.80 1.10 -35.06
CA TYR A 138 -7.48 0.46 -34.98
C TYR A 138 -6.33 1.49 -34.92
N LEU A 139 -6.65 2.74 -34.59
CA LEU A 139 -5.65 3.81 -34.52
C LEU A 139 -4.60 3.54 -33.44
N ASP A 140 -5.03 3.00 -32.31
CA ASP A 140 -4.17 2.51 -31.23
C ASP A 140 -3.07 1.57 -31.76
N GLN A 141 -3.46 0.54 -32.50
CA GLN A 141 -2.54 -0.46 -33.03
C GLN A 141 -1.60 0.12 -34.10
N ILE A 142 -2.08 1.07 -34.91
CA ILE A 142 -1.26 1.72 -35.94
C ILE A 142 -0.21 2.64 -35.29
N TYR A 143 -0.60 3.43 -34.28
CA TYR A 143 0.33 4.28 -33.55
C TYR A 143 1.31 3.46 -32.70
N TYR A 144 0.86 2.35 -32.10
CA TYR A 144 1.74 1.38 -31.45
C TYR A 144 2.80 0.84 -32.42
N ALA A 145 2.39 0.45 -33.63
CA ALA A 145 3.29 -0.03 -34.66
C ALA A 145 4.30 1.04 -35.11
N LEU A 146 3.88 2.31 -35.21
CA LEU A 146 4.78 3.44 -35.48
C LEU A 146 5.78 3.63 -34.33
N GLY A 147 5.32 3.56 -33.08
CA GLY A 147 6.17 3.61 -31.89
C GLY A 147 7.29 2.58 -31.93
N ASN A 148 6.95 1.31 -32.23
CA ASN A 148 7.92 0.21 -32.36
C ASN A 148 8.96 0.46 -33.45
N LEU A 149 8.56 1.05 -34.59
CA LEU A 149 9.51 1.39 -35.67
C LEU A 149 10.50 2.46 -35.24
N TYR A 150 10.04 3.52 -34.56
CA TYR A 150 10.93 4.55 -34.03
C TYR A 150 11.85 4.00 -32.94
N LEU A 151 11.32 3.15 -32.06
CA LEU A 151 12.10 2.48 -31.03
C LEU A 151 13.18 1.57 -31.62
N SER A 152 12.89 0.86 -32.72
CA SER A 152 13.88 0.04 -33.45
C SER A 152 15.05 0.86 -34.04
N ARG A 153 14.87 2.18 -34.17
CA ARG A 153 15.90 3.14 -34.59
C ARG A 153 16.48 3.94 -33.43
N GLN A 154 16.18 3.55 -32.20
CA GLN A 154 16.56 4.25 -30.97
C GLN A 154 16.02 5.70 -30.88
N ASP A 155 15.05 6.04 -31.73
CA ASP A 155 14.34 7.33 -31.68
C ASP A 155 13.24 7.28 -30.63
N THR A 156 13.67 7.35 -29.37
CA THR A 156 12.79 7.21 -28.21
C THR A 156 11.79 8.37 -28.11
N THR A 157 12.16 9.57 -28.60
CA THR A 157 11.29 10.75 -28.57
C THR A 157 10.06 10.55 -29.45
N ASN A 158 10.24 10.12 -30.70
CA ASN A 158 9.11 9.84 -31.57
C ASN A 158 8.38 8.55 -31.17
N ALA A 159 9.08 7.57 -30.59
CA ALA A 159 8.44 6.38 -30.04
C ALA A 159 7.44 6.74 -28.93
N ILE A 160 7.88 7.49 -27.91
CA ILE A 160 7.03 7.96 -26.80
C ILE A 160 5.81 8.71 -27.32
N LYS A 161 5.99 9.66 -28.24
CA LYS A 161 4.88 10.42 -28.84
C LYS A 161 3.83 9.49 -29.47
N ASN A 162 4.28 8.47 -30.21
CA ASN A 162 3.36 7.53 -30.85
C ASN A 162 2.70 6.58 -29.84
N TYR A 163 3.38 6.13 -28.79
CA TYR A 163 2.72 5.32 -27.76
C TYR A 163 1.68 6.10 -26.95
N ILE A 164 1.94 7.38 -26.65
CA ILE A 164 0.93 8.27 -26.05
C ILE A 164 -0.29 8.39 -26.97
N LEU A 165 -0.07 8.63 -28.27
CA LEU A 165 -1.15 8.67 -29.25
C LEU A 165 -1.90 7.33 -29.35
N ALA A 166 -1.19 6.20 -29.22
CA ALA A 166 -1.79 4.88 -29.24
C ALA A 166 -2.76 4.69 -28.06
N ALA A 167 -2.34 5.05 -26.84
CA ALA A 167 -3.17 4.99 -25.65
C ALA A 167 -4.38 5.94 -25.75
N GLN A 168 -4.16 7.19 -26.18
CA GLN A 168 -5.23 8.20 -26.32
C GLN A 168 -6.24 7.89 -27.42
N LYS A 169 -5.84 7.19 -28.48
CA LYS A 169 -6.72 6.85 -29.62
C LYS A 169 -7.32 5.44 -29.51
N SER A 170 -7.12 4.75 -28.39
CA SER A 170 -7.77 3.46 -28.14
C SER A 170 -9.24 3.67 -27.80
N THR A 171 -10.13 3.12 -28.63
CA THR A 171 -11.58 3.24 -28.46
C THR A 171 -12.19 2.07 -27.69
N ARG A 172 -11.43 0.98 -27.50
CA ARG A 172 -11.95 -0.30 -26.98
C ARG A 172 -11.50 -0.62 -25.56
N GLU A 173 -10.69 0.26 -24.94
CA GLU A 173 -10.10 0.08 -23.60
C GLU A 173 -9.64 -1.35 -23.31
N GLY A 174 -9.12 -2.03 -24.34
CA GLY A 174 -8.80 -3.45 -24.29
C GLY A 174 -7.31 -3.70 -24.13
N ILE A 175 -6.91 -4.94 -24.37
CA ILE A 175 -5.53 -5.42 -24.29
C ILE A 175 -4.55 -4.58 -25.12
N GLU A 176 -4.98 -4.00 -26.25
CA GLU A 176 -4.11 -3.17 -27.09
C GLU A 176 -3.72 -1.83 -26.44
N LYS A 177 -4.61 -1.24 -25.62
CA LYS A 177 -4.30 -0.07 -24.78
C LYS A 177 -3.28 -0.47 -23.72
N ALA A 178 -3.51 -1.60 -23.06
CA ALA A 178 -2.63 -2.15 -22.03
C ALA A 178 -1.20 -2.36 -22.56
N ILE A 179 -1.04 -3.02 -23.71
CA ILE A 179 0.27 -3.27 -24.33
C ILE A 179 0.99 -1.95 -24.64
N SER A 180 0.27 -0.95 -25.15
CA SER A 180 0.83 0.37 -25.45
C SER A 180 1.30 1.09 -24.19
N GLN A 181 0.47 1.08 -23.14
CA GLN A 181 0.77 1.67 -21.84
C GLN A 181 1.94 0.95 -21.14
N LEU A 182 1.98 -0.38 -21.11
CA LEU A 182 3.11 -1.14 -20.58
C LEU A 182 4.41 -0.83 -21.32
N THR A 183 4.36 -0.72 -22.65
CA THR A 183 5.55 -0.37 -23.44
C THR A 183 6.05 1.03 -23.11
N LEU A 184 5.13 2.00 -22.98
CA LEU A 184 5.45 3.37 -22.58
C LEU A 184 5.99 3.45 -21.14
N GLY A 185 5.33 2.76 -20.21
CA GLY A 185 5.72 2.67 -18.80
C GLY A 185 7.10 2.05 -18.64
N ASN A 186 7.43 1.00 -19.40
CA ASN A 186 8.78 0.41 -19.44
C ASN A 186 9.84 1.42 -19.91
N ILE A 187 9.54 2.21 -20.94
CA ILE A 187 10.47 3.25 -21.41
C ILE A 187 10.71 4.30 -20.33
N TYR A 188 9.65 4.78 -19.65
CA TYR A 188 9.79 5.75 -18.58
C TYR A 188 10.51 5.18 -17.36
N PHE A 189 10.20 3.94 -16.98
CA PHE A 189 10.85 3.23 -15.88
C PHE A 189 12.36 3.11 -16.13
N ASN A 190 12.76 2.68 -17.33
CA ASN A 190 14.18 2.56 -17.70
C ASN A 190 14.89 3.93 -17.77
N GLN A 191 14.14 5.01 -18.03
CA GLN A 191 14.64 6.38 -17.93
C GLN A 191 14.59 6.96 -16.50
N ARG A 192 14.18 6.15 -15.51
CA ARG A 192 13.95 6.54 -14.11
C ARG A 192 12.96 7.67 -13.92
N LYS A 193 12.04 7.85 -14.88
CA LYS A 193 10.94 8.82 -14.82
C LYS A 193 9.74 8.15 -14.15
N TYR A 194 9.88 7.85 -12.87
CA TYR A 194 8.90 7.05 -12.13
C TYR A 194 7.52 7.71 -12.08
N THR A 195 7.46 9.04 -11.96
CA THR A 195 6.23 9.85 -12.01
C THR A 195 5.42 9.65 -13.29
N LYS A 196 6.10 9.39 -14.42
CA LYS A 196 5.44 9.10 -15.71
C LYS A 196 5.21 7.62 -15.94
N ALA A 197 6.02 6.76 -15.33
CA ALA A 197 5.89 5.32 -15.43
C ALA A 197 4.66 4.81 -14.68
N GLN A 198 4.45 5.26 -13.44
CA GLN A 198 3.37 4.81 -12.55
C GLN A 198 1.98 4.81 -13.22
N PRO A 199 1.49 5.91 -13.81
CA PRO A 199 0.14 5.91 -14.40
C PRO A 199 0.03 4.97 -15.60
N CYS A 200 1.13 4.75 -16.33
CA CYS A 200 1.15 3.79 -17.44
C CYS A 200 0.94 2.35 -16.95
N TYR A 201 1.53 1.97 -15.82
CA TYR A 201 1.31 0.64 -15.23
C TYR A 201 -0.07 0.55 -14.60
N ALA A 202 -0.48 1.54 -13.79
CA ALA A 202 -1.78 1.55 -13.12
C ALA A 202 -2.96 1.43 -14.10
N GLU A 203 -2.88 2.07 -15.27
CA GLU A 203 -3.91 1.93 -16.31
C GLU A 203 -3.84 0.59 -17.05
N ALA A 204 -2.68 -0.04 -17.14
CA ALA A 204 -2.49 -1.23 -17.96
C ALA A 204 -2.76 -2.54 -17.23
N ILE A 205 -2.38 -2.64 -15.95
CA ILE A 205 -2.50 -3.88 -15.15
C ILE A 205 -3.95 -4.40 -15.09
N PRO A 206 -4.98 -3.56 -14.88
CA PRO A 206 -6.37 -4.05 -14.86
C PRO A 206 -6.88 -4.59 -16.20
N LEU A 207 -6.17 -4.28 -17.30
CA LEU A 207 -6.57 -4.63 -18.67
C LEU A 207 -5.87 -5.89 -19.20
N ILE A 208 -4.95 -6.48 -18.44
CA ILE A 208 -4.25 -7.72 -18.79
C ILE A 208 -4.71 -8.87 -17.87
N ASP A 209 -4.72 -10.09 -18.40
CA ASP A 209 -5.05 -11.32 -17.67
C ASP A 209 -3.80 -11.91 -16.99
N GLU A 210 -3.98 -12.74 -15.96
CA GLU A 210 -2.89 -13.44 -15.24
C GLU A 210 -2.03 -14.32 -16.17
N THR A 211 -2.58 -14.77 -17.29
CA THR A 211 -1.86 -15.54 -18.33
C THR A 211 -0.90 -14.68 -19.18
N TYR A 212 -0.89 -13.36 -18.99
CA TYR A 212 0.00 -12.46 -19.71
C TYR A 212 1.47 -12.71 -19.31
N PRO A 213 2.43 -12.66 -20.26
CA PRO A 213 3.84 -12.87 -19.94
C PRO A 213 4.34 -11.91 -18.86
N ASP A 214 5.07 -12.45 -17.88
CA ASP A 214 5.65 -11.71 -16.75
C ASP A 214 4.64 -10.94 -15.88
N TYR A 215 3.36 -11.34 -15.88
CA TYR A 215 2.28 -10.68 -15.12
C TYR A 215 2.66 -10.37 -13.66
N ALA A 216 3.18 -11.35 -12.92
CA ALA A 216 3.58 -11.16 -11.52
C ALA A 216 4.68 -10.10 -11.34
N GLN A 217 5.62 -9.98 -12.29
CA GLN A 217 6.66 -8.95 -12.25
C GLN A 217 6.08 -7.57 -12.59
N LEU A 218 5.13 -7.50 -13.52
CA LEU A 218 4.47 -6.26 -13.90
C LEU A 218 3.59 -5.72 -12.76
N VAL A 219 2.84 -6.59 -12.08
CA VAL A 219 2.04 -6.25 -10.91
C VAL A 219 2.93 -5.75 -9.78
N LYS A 220 3.97 -6.53 -9.41
CA LYS A 220 4.94 -6.10 -8.40
C LYS A 220 5.54 -4.75 -8.75
N ARG A 221 5.94 -4.53 -10.00
CA ARG A 221 6.48 -3.23 -10.42
C ARG A 221 5.47 -2.09 -10.28
N SER A 222 4.20 -2.33 -10.60
CA SER A 222 3.13 -1.34 -10.41
C SER A 222 2.99 -0.96 -8.94
N GLU A 223 2.90 -1.95 -8.04
CA GLU A 223 2.78 -1.75 -6.60
C GLU A 223 3.96 -0.95 -6.05
N VAL A 224 5.20 -1.29 -6.45
CA VAL A 224 6.38 -0.52 -6.01
C VAL A 224 6.37 0.89 -6.59
N LEU A 225 5.90 1.07 -7.84
CA LEU A 225 5.80 2.39 -8.45
C LEU A 225 4.77 3.28 -7.75
N ASP A 226 3.73 2.73 -7.15
CA ASP A 226 2.75 3.50 -6.39
C ASP A 226 3.40 4.20 -5.18
N GLU A 227 4.28 3.50 -4.47
CA GLU A 227 5.07 4.07 -3.36
C GLU A 227 6.20 4.98 -3.87
N LEU A 228 6.98 4.50 -4.85
CA LEU A 228 8.14 5.21 -5.37
C LEU A 228 7.78 6.54 -6.05
N ALA A 229 6.63 6.61 -6.74
CA ALA A 229 6.21 7.81 -7.45
C ALA A 229 5.93 8.98 -6.51
N ILE A 230 5.48 8.74 -5.28
CA ILE A 230 5.23 9.78 -4.28
C ILE A 230 6.54 10.52 -3.97
N HIS A 231 7.58 9.78 -3.59
CA HIS A 231 8.89 10.36 -3.30
C HIS A 231 9.54 10.97 -4.54
N ALA A 232 9.44 10.32 -5.70
CA ALA A 232 9.96 10.86 -6.95
C ALA A 232 9.26 12.16 -7.36
N GLN A 233 7.95 12.27 -7.15
CA GLN A 233 7.19 13.48 -7.43
C GLN A 233 7.59 14.63 -6.51
N ASN A 234 7.80 14.36 -5.22
CA ASN A 234 8.29 15.36 -4.27
C ASN A 234 9.66 15.89 -4.71
N VAL A 235 10.60 15.01 -5.05
CA VAL A 235 11.93 15.41 -5.54
C VAL A 235 11.83 16.22 -6.84
N GLU A 236 11.11 15.73 -7.85
CA GLU A 236 10.96 16.43 -9.15
C GLU A 236 10.27 17.80 -9.00
N LEU A 237 9.27 17.90 -8.12
CA LEU A 237 8.56 19.13 -7.83
C LEU A 237 9.48 20.14 -7.15
N GLN A 238 10.14 19.75 -6.06
CA GLN A 238 11.03 20.64 -5.32
C GLN A 238 12.23 21.08 -6.17
N ASP A 239 12.81 20.18 -6.97
CA ASP A 239 13.85 20.53 -7.96
C ASP A 239 13.36 21.61 -8.92
N SER A 240 12.13 21.47 -9.43
CA SER A 240 11.53 22.42 -10.37
C SER A 240 11.25 23.77 -9.71
N LEU A 241 10.73 23.76 -8.48
CA LEU A 241 10.45 24.97 -7.70
C LEU A 241 11.73 25.73 -7.37
N GLN A 242 12.79 25.05 -6.93
CA GLN A 242 14.08 25.66 -6.66
C GLN A 242 14.72 26.23 -7.94
N GLN A 243 14.65 25.49 -9.06
CA GLN A 243 15.13 25.98 -10.36
C GLN A 243 14.38 27.25 -10.79
N LEU A 244 13.06 27.27 -10.62
CA LEU A 244 12.23 28.43 -10.96
C LEU A 244 12.48 29.61 -10.01
N ALA A 245 12.69 29.35 -8.72
CA ALA A 245 13.02 30.36 -7.72
C ALA A 245 14.38 31.04 -8.01
N ALA A 246 15.36 30.27 -8.48
CA ALA A 246 16.70 30.75 -8.82
C ALA A 246 16.75 31.64 -10.09
N LEU A 247 15.70 31.64 -10.92
CA LEU A 247 15.65 32.49 -12.12
C LEU A 247 15.41 33.96 -11.77
N PRO A 248 15.90 34.90 -12.60
CA PRO A 248 15.54 36.31 -12.47
C PRO A 248 14.02 36.50 -12.54
N GLU A 249 13.50 37.43 -11.75
CA GLU A 249 12.07 37.75 -11.67
C GLU A 249 11.35 37.86 -13.04
N PRO A 250 11.88 38.55 -14.07
CA PRO A 250 11.20 38.64 -15.36
C PRO A 250 11.11 37.30 -16.11
N GLU A 251 12.13 36.45 -16.00
CA GLU A 251 12.12 35.11 -16.63
C GLU A 251 11.21 34.15 -15.88
N ARG A 252 11.25 34.20 -14.54
CA ARG A 252 10.35 33.46 -13.66
C ARG A 252 8.88 33.79 -13.95
N MET A 253 8.54 35.08 -14.02
CA MET A 253 7.17 35.53 -14.31
C MET A 253 6.71 35.08 -15.70
N LYS A 254 7.60 35.07 -16.69
CA LYS A 254 7.29 34.55 -18.03
C LYS A 254 6.93 33.06 -18.00
N ILE A 255 7.64 32.25 -17.22
CA ILE A 255 7.33 30.81 -17.08
C ILE A 255 5.99 30.61 -16.35
N ILE A 256 5.74 31.38 -15.29
CA ILE A 256 4.45 31.35 -14.56
C ILE A 256 3.31 31.72 -15.50
N GLN A 257 3.46 32.78 -16.29
CA GLN A 257 2.45 33.19 -17.26
C GLN A 257 2.21 32.11 -18.32
N GLN A 258 3.27 31.49 -18.84
CA GLN A 258 3.13 30.38 -19.78
C GLN A 258 2.36 29.20 -19.17
N LYS A 259 2.59 28.88 -17.89
CA LYS A 259 1.86 27.83 -17.18
C LYS A 259 0.37 28.16 -17.04
N ILE A 260 0.04 29.40 -16.72
CA ILE A 260 -1.34 29.90 -16.63
C ILE A 260 -2.01 29.82 -18.01
N ASP A 261 -1.33 30.31 -19.05
CA ASP A 261 -1.84 30.27 -20.43
C ASP A 261 -2.10 28.83 -20.88
N ASP A 262 -1.20 27.89 -20.56
CA ASP A 262 -1.33 26.47 -20.84
C ASP A 262 -2.51 25.83 -20.08
N LEU A 263 -2.74 26.22 -18.83
CA LEU A 263 -3.86 25.78 -18.00
C LEU A 263 -5.19 26.23 -18.61
N ILE A 264 -5.31 27.52 -18.94
CA ILE A 264 -6.50 28.09 -19.60
C ILE A 264 -6.74 27.40 -20.95
N ALA A 265 -5.67 27.16 -21.73
CA ALA A 265 -5.78 26.46 -23.01
C ALA A 265 -6.16 24.98 -22.86
N ALA A 266 -5.76 24.31 -21.79
CA ALA A 266 -6.16 22.94 -21.48
C ALA A 266 -7.63 22.85 -21.08
N GLU A 267 -8.09 23.72 -20.19
CA GLU A 267 -9.50 23.81 -19.78
C GLU A 267 -10.41 24.08 -20.97
N LYS A 268 -10.04 25.06 -21.82
CA LYS A 268 -10.79 25.37 -23.03
C LYS A 268 -10.85 24.18 -24.00
N ARG A 269 -9.76 23.43 -24.17
CA ARG A 269 -9.75 22.22 -25.00
C ARG A 269 -10.66 21.12 -24.43
N ALA A 270 -10.60 20.89 -23.12
CA ALA A 270 -11.46 19.92 -22.45
C ALA A 270 -12.95 20.30 -22.59
N GLU A 271 -13.27 21.59 -22.47
CA GLU A 271 -14.63 22.08 -22.67
C GLU A 271 -15.11 21.91 -24.13
N GLU A 272 -14.25 22.19 -25.11
CA GLU A 272 -14.55 21.96 -26.53
C GLU A 272 -14.72 20.47 -26.86
N GLU A 273 -13.90 19.59 -26.28
CA GLU A 273 -14.01 18.14 -26.42
C GLU A 273 -15.31 17.61 -25.80
N ALA A 274 -15.62 18.02 -24.57
CA ALA A 274 -16.89 17.69 -23.91
C ALA A 274 -18.11 18.17 -24.71
N LYS A 275 -18.05 19.38 -25.30
CA LYS A 275 -19.10 19.90 -26.19
C LYS A 275 -19.22 19.08 -27.48
N LYS A 276 -18.11 18.65 -28.09
CA LYS A 276 -18.11 17.78 -29.28
C LYS A 276 -18.68 16.40 -28.96
N GLU A 277 -18.31 15.83 -27.83
CA GLU A 277 -18.83 14.53 -27.37
C GLU A 277 -20.33 14.60 -27.09
N ALA A 278 -20.80 15.65 -26.41
CA ALA A 278 -22.22 15.90 -26.18
C ALA A 278 -23.00 16.03 -27.51
N TYR A 279 -22.47 16.80 -28.47
CA TYR A 279 -23.07 16.94 -29.80
C TYR A 279 -23.12 15.61 -30.57
N LEU A 280 -22.06 14.80 -30.52
CA LEU A 280 -22.01 13.49 -31.17
C LEU A 280 -22.95 12.47 -30.50
N ALA A 281 -23.09 12.52 -29.18
CA ALA A 281 -24.04 11.70 -28.43
C ALA A 281 -25.50 12.08 -28.76
N GLU A 282 -25.79 13.37 -28.90
CA GLU A 282 -27.09 13.88 -29.33
C GLU A 282 -27.43 13.46 -30.77
N GLN A 283 -26.44 13.44 -31.66
CA GLN A 283 -26.60 12.98 -33.04
C GLN A 283 -26.82 11.45 -33.16
N GLN A 284 -26.21 10.66 -32.27
CA GLN A 284 -26.42 9.20 -32.19
C GLN A 284 -27.73 8.82 -31.49
N GLY A 285 -28.26 9.68 -30.64
CA GLY A 285 -29.57 9.52 -29.98
C GLY A 285 -30.78 9.66 -30.91
N ASN A 286 -30.58 10.06 -32.17
CA ASN A 286 -31.66 10.36 -33.13
C ASN A 286 -31.92 9.24 -34.16
N ILE A 287 -31.62 7.98 -33.83
CA ILE A 287 -31.97 6.81 -34.64
C ILE A 287 -33.46 6.49 -34.44
N PRO A 288 -34.33 6.49 -35.47
CA PRO A 288 -35.74 6.16 -35.30
C PRO A 288 -35.89 4.67 -34.96
N GLN A 289 -36.18 4.37 -33.70
CA GLN A 289 -36.40 3.00 -33.23
C GLN A 289 -37.79 2.52 -33.69
N PHE A 290 -37.82 1.81 -34.82
CA PHE A 290 -38.97 1.04 -35.27
C PHE A 290 -39.07 -0.26 -34.45
N GLY A 291 -40.11 -0.35 -33.61
CA GLY A 291 -40.77 -1.58 -33.17
C GLY A 291 -39.99 -2.58 -32.31
N ASN A 292 -40.42 -2.78 -31.06
CA ASN A 292 -41.02 -4.06 -30.69
C ASN A 292 -41.78 -3.98 -29.35
N GLN A 293 -43.03 -4.44 -29.37
CA GLN A 293 -43.84 -4.75 -28.20
C GLN A 293 -43.36 -6.07 -27.56
N GLY A 294 -43.33 -6.13 -26.24
CA GLY A 294 -43.14 -7.39 -25.50
C GLY A 294 -42.72 -7.11 -24.05
N GLY A 295 -43.67 -7.17 -23.13
CA GLY A 295 -43.51 -6.68 -21.76
C GLY A 295 -42.82 -7.65 -20.78
N ALA A 296 -42.42 -7.09 -19.63
CA ALA A 296 -42.59 -7.67 -18.30
C ALA A 296 -42.32 -6.57 -17.26
N GLN A 297 -43.21 -6.47 -16.28
CA GLN A 297 -43.28 -5.45 -15.24
C GLN A 297 -42.22 -5.67 -14.15
N GLN A 298 -41.58 -4.59 -13.69
CA GLN A 298 -40.94 -4.47 -12.38
C GLN A 298 -41.21 -3.04 -11.83
N PRO A 299 -41.23 -2.85 -10.49
CA PRO A 299 -42.11 -1.92 -9.80
C PRO A 299 -41.72 -0.45 -9.86
N THR A 300 -42.75 0.37 -9.84
CA THR A 300 -42.79 1.83 -9.92
C THR A 300 -42.12 2.55 -8.74
N ILE A 301 -41.19 3.46 -9.03
CA ILE A 301 -40.90 4.64 -8.20
C ILE A 301 -41.67 5.83 -8.82
N PRO A 302 -42.29 6.73 -8.02
CA PRO A 302 -43.22 7.74 -8.54
C PRO A 302 -42.57 8.70 -9.55
N ASN A 303 -43.17 8.71 -10.74
CA ASN A 303 -42.88 9.60 -11.84
C ASN A 303 -43.26 11.05 -11.47
N MET A 304 -42.26 11.93 -11.26
CA MET A 304 -42.44 13.37 -11.53
C MET A 304 -41.99 13.66 -12.95
N ASN A 305 -42.98 13.56 -13.84
CA ASN A 305 -43.13 14.17 -15.16
C ASN A 305 -41.93 14.97 -15.70
N LEU A 306 -41.01 14.29 -16.40
CA LEU A 306 -40.16 14.92 -17.41
C LEU A 306 -40.59 14.39 -18.78
N GLY A 307 -41.24 15.25 -19.55
CA GLY A 307 -41.75 14.92 -20.87
C GLY A 307 -40.63 14.55 -21.85
N ASN A 308 -40.85 13.44 -22.55
CA ASN A 308 -40.25 13.00 -23.81
C ASN A 308 -38.72 13.13 -24.01
N GLY A 309 -38.06 11.96 -23.99
CA GLY A 309 -37.25 11.55 -25.13
C GLY A 309 -35.73 11.70 -25.06
N SER A 310 -35.13 11.94 -23.89
CA SER A 310 -33.67 11.98 -23.74
C SER A 310 -33.19 10.96 -22.71
N ASN A 311 -32.50 9.91 -23.16
CA ASN A 311 -31.73 9.02 -22.30
C ASN A 311 -30.36 9.66 -21.93
N ALA A 312 -30.32 10.98 -21.82
CA ALA A 312 -29.13 11.70 -21.39
C ALA A 312 -28.99 11.46 -19.87
N TRP A 313 -27.83 10.93 -19.48
CA TRP A 313 -27.49 10.71 -18.08
C TRP A 313 -27.77 11.98 -17.26
N TYR A 314 -28.48 11.83 -16.13
CA TYR A 314 -29.02 12.92 -15.31
C TYR A 314 -28.02 14.04 -14.98
N PHE A 315 -26.72 13.74 -14.95
CA PHE A 315 -25.63 14.70 -14.69
C PHE A 315 -25.38 15.72 -15.82
N TYR A 316 -25.90 15.51 -17.02
CA TYR A 316 -25.69 16.42 -18.16
C TYR A 316 -26.69 17.58 -18.23
N ASN A 317 -27.64 17.67 -17.29
CA ASN A 317 -28.56 18.78 -17.20
C ASN A 317 -28.13 19.74 -16.06
N PRO A 318 -27.56 20.93 -16.36
CA PRO A 318 -27.05 21.87 -15.36
C PRO A 318 -28.11 22.35 -14.37
N ALA A 319 -29.37 22.45 -14.79
CA ALA A 319 -30.48 22.84 -13.92
C ALA A 319 -30.83 21.73 -12.92
N LEU A 320 -30.78 20.47 -13.34
CA LEU A 320 -30.99 19.31 -12.45
C LEU A 320 -29.81 19.09 -11.51
N VAL A 321 -28.57 19.31 -11.97
CA VAL A 321 -27.38 19.25 -11.12
C VAL A 321 -27.40 20.37 -10.07
N SER A 322 -27.80 21.58 -10.44
CA SER A 322 -27.96 22.70 -9.50
C SER A 322 -29.05 22.42 -8.45
N ALA A 323 -30.22 21.95 -8.89
CA ALA A 323 -31.30 21.57 -8.01
C ALA A 323 -30.91 20.38 -7.10
N GLY A 324 -30.24 19.37 -7.67
CA GLY A 324 -29.71 18.20 -6.96
C GLY A 324 -28.64 18.57 -5.94
N LYS A 325 -27.75 19.51 -6.24
CA LYS A 325 -26.74 20.05 -5.31
C LYS A 325 -27.41 20.75 -4.13
N THR A 326 -28.47 21.51 -4.39
CA THR A 326 -29.24 22.19 -3.35
C THR A 326 -30.00 21.20 -2.48
N GLU A 327 -30.66 20.20 -3.07
CA GLU A 327 -31.35 19.10 -2.37
C GLU A 327 -30.37 18.24 -1.55
N PHE A 328 -29.17 17.98 -2.09
CA PHE A 328 -28.12 17.23 -1.42
C PHE A 328 -27.59 17.99 -0.21
N GLN A 329 -27.29 19.28 -0.36
CA GLN A 329 -26.89 20.14 0.76
C GLN A 329 -28.02 20.26 1.80
N ARG A 330 -29.29 20.27 1.38
CA ARG A 330 -30.44 20.28 2.29
C ARG A 330 -30.56 18.98 3.10
N LYS A 331 -30.31 17.83 2.48
CA LYS A 331 -30.44 16.51 3.15
C LYS A 331 -29.20 16.09 3.93
N TRP A 332 -28.02 16.47 3.47
CA TRP A 332 -26.75 15.95 3.97
C TRP A 332 -25.75 17.02 4.39
N GLY A 333 -26.03 18.30 4.16
CA GLY A 333 -25.10 19.41 4.44
C GLY A 333 -23.96 19.51 3.42
N ARG A 334 -22.97 20.37 3.71
CA ARG A 334 -21.72 20.44 2.94
C ARG A 334 -20.82 19.27 3.37
N ARG A 335 -20.79 18.19 2.60
CA ARG A 335 -19.89 17.04 2.80
C ARG A 335 -18.62 17.20 1.97
N LYS A 336 -17.47 16.75 2.49
CA LYS A 336 -16.22 16.67 1.74
C LYS A 336 -16.34 15.61 0.64
N LEU A 337 -15.59 15.80 -0.44
CA LEU A 337 -15.53 14.83 -1.53
C LEU A 337 -14.55 13.71 -1.12
N GLU A 338 -15.11 12.62 -0.61
CA GLU A 338 -14.37 11.43 -0.17
C GLU A 338 -15.25 10.19 -0.38
N ASP A 339 -14.63 9.00 -0.46
CA ASP A 339 -15.37 7.73 -0.57
C ASP A 339 -16.27 7.52 0.66
N ASP A 340 -17.35 6.75 0.57
CA ASP A 340 -18.25 6.48 1.72
C ASP A 340 -18.80 7.73 2.46
N TRP A 341 -18.86 8.90 1.81
CA TRP A 341 -19.30 10.20 2.36
C TRP A 341 -20.70 10.19 3.04
N ARG A 342 -21.49 9.13 2.83
CA ARG A 342 -22.82 8.95 3.44
C ARG A 342 -22.77 8.50 4.90
N ARG A 343 -21.64 8.02 5.41
CA ARG A 343 -21.48 7.61 6.81
C ARG A 343 -21.07 8.82 7.64
N ARG A 344 -21.89 9.20 8.63
CA ARG A 344 -21.59 10.34 9.52
C ARG A 344 -20.43 10.03 10.47
N ASP A 345 -20.29 8.76 10.84
CA ASP A 345 -19.19 8.24 11.64
C ASP A 345 -18.51 7.12 10.85
N LYS A 346 -17.38 7.46 10.22
CA LYS A 346 -16.40 6.45 9.85
C LYS A 346 -15.48 6.28 11.04
N ALA A 347 -15.64 5.18 11.77
CA ALA A 347 -14.50 4.63 12.51
C ALA A 347 -13.51 4.11 11.45
N SER A 348 -12.72 5.02 10.91
CA SER A 348 -11.57 4.77 10.07
C SER A 348 -10.38 5.29 10.86
N PHE A 349 -9.63 4.35 11.43
CA PHE A 349 -8.28 4.57 11.91
C PHE A 349 -7.51 5.34 10.84
N SER A 350 -7.24 6.62 11.10
CA SER A 350 -6.38 7.46 10.28
C SER A 350 -5.00 7.41 10.91
N MET A 351 -3.98 7.16 10.09
CA MET A 351 -2.58 7.15 10.51
C MET A 351 -2.01 8.57 10.74
N ASP A 352 -2.87 9.61 10.68
CA ASP A 352 -2.57 10.99 11.13
C ASP A 352 -2.72 11.17 12.66
N ASP A 353 -3.33 10.21 13.38
CA ASP A 353 -3.55 10.30 14.83
C ASP A 353 -2.38 9.69 15.66
N LEU A 354 -1.24 9.42 15.00
CA LEU A 354 -0.02 8.86 15.62
C LEU A 354 1.11 9.88 15.80
N THR A 355 0.90 11.15 15.44
CA THR A 355 1.81 12.25 15.79
C THR A 355 1.07 13.26 16.62
N GLY A 356 0.99 12.98 17.92
CA GLY A 356 0.40 13.89 18.90
C GLY A 356 1.15 15.21 18.95
N ASN A 357 0.43 16.29 18.65
CA ASN A 357 0.65 17.59 19.25
C ASN A 357 -0.72 18.14 19.65
N ASP A 358 -1.13 17.78 20.86
CA ASP A 358 -2.38 18.20 21.49
C ASP A 358 -2.14 19.54 22.20
N GLU A 359 -2.42 20.64 21.52
CA GLU A 359 -2.73 21.91 22.18
C GLU A 359 -4.21 22.22 21.90
N THR A 360 -5.03 21.79 22.85
CA THR A 360 -6.41 22.21 23.03
C THR A 360 -6.48 23.72 23.29
N ALA A 361 -7.18 24.45 22.43
CA ALA A 361 -7.73 25.76 22.77
C ALA A 361 -9.17 25.86 22.22
N ASP A 362 -10.11 25.50 23.08
CA ASP A 362 -11.51 25.92 23.01
C ASP A 362 -11.61 27.45 22.91
N LEU A 363 -12.35 27.96 21.93
CA LEU A 363 -12.99 29.27 22.06
C LEU A 363 -14.39 29.22 21.47
N GLU A 364 -15.34 29.27 22.41
CA GLU A 364 -16.76 29.44 22.27
C GLU A 364 -17.12 30.79 21.62
N ASN A 365 -18.23 30.78 20.88
CA ASN A 365 -18.89 31.99 20.41
C ASN A 365 -19.48 32.78 21.58
N GLU A 366 -19.05 34.01 21.78
CA GLU A 366 -19.83 35.04 22.48
C GLU A 366 -20.14 36.19 21.52
N GLU A 367 -21.43 36.32 21.20
CA GLU A 367 -22.02 37.57 20.68
C GLU A 367 -22.06 38.59 21.82
N GLY A 368 -21.41 39.74 21.62
CA GLY A 368 -21.49 40.89 22.52
C GLY A 368 -21.28 42.18 21.74
N GLU A 369 -22.36 42.93 21.56
CA GLU A 369 -22.39 44.28 20.99
C GLU A 369 -21.35 45.20 21.63
N THR A 370 -20.60 45.95 20.82
CA THR A 370 -20.11 47.26 21.25
C THR A 370 -19.99 48.21 20.07
N GLU A 371 -20.31 49.46 20.38
CA GLU A 371 -20.74 50.53 19.50
C GLU A 371 -19.68 51.00 18.48
N ILE A 372 -20.24 51.56 17.41
CA ILE A 372 -19.62 52.31 16.34
C ILE A 372 -18.75 53.46 16.90
N THR A 373 -17.45 53.45 16.58
CA THR A 373 -16.73 54.68 16.23
C THR A 373 -15.86 54.45 15.00
N ASP A 374 -16.17 55.26 14.00
CA ASP A 374 -15.56 55.46 12.68
C ASP A 374 -14.04 55.63 12.76
N ASP A 375 -13.27 54.78 12.06
CA ASP A 375 -12.13 55.26 11.27
C ASP A 375 -11.67 54.21 10.24
N THR A 376 -11.45 54.70 9.03
CA THR A 376 -11.25 54.01 7.76
C THR A 376 -9.88 53.32 7.64
N ALA A 377 -9.81 51.99 7.43
CA ALA A 377 -8.76 51.27 6.67
C ALA A 377 -8.82 49.71 6.74
N ALA A 378 -9.96 49.05 6.45
CA ALA A 378 -10.01 47.58 6.52
C ALA A 378 -10.91 46.89 5.47
N SER A 379 -10.92 47.37 4.22
CA SER A 379 -11.61 46.69 3.11
C SER A 379 -10.68 46.00 2.10
N ASP A 380 -9.35 46.06 2.25
CA ASP A 380 -8.42 45.47 1.27
C ASP A 380 -7.94 44.05 1.64
N THR A 381 -7.99 43.62 2.90
CA THR A 381 -7.38 42.35 3.34
C THR A 381 -8.22 41.11 3.07
N THR A 382 -9.53 41.22 2.86
CA THR A 382 -10.41 40.06 2.56
C THR A 382 -10.45 39.70 1.07
N GLN A 383 -10.23 40.65 0.15
CA GLN A 383 -10.17 40.36 -1.29
C GLN A 383 -8.80 39.79 -1.74
N LEU A 384 -7.72 40.11 -1.01
CA LEU A 384 -6.39 39.57 -1.26
C LEU A 384 -6.31 38.05 -1.00
N ASN A 385 -7.07 37.54 -0.03
CA ASN A 385 -7.04 36.12 0.35
C ASN A 385 -7.79 35.19 -0.63
N GLU A 386 -8.81 35.68 -1.35
CA GLU A 386 -9.48 34.90 -2.41
C GLU A 386 -8.70 34.90 -3.72
N ALA A 387 -8.02 36.01 -4.05
CA ALA A 387 -7.15 36.10 -5.22
C ALA A 387 -5.88 35.25 -5.10
N SER A 388 -5.40 35.04 -3.87
CA SER A 388 -4.22 34.24 -3.54
C SER A 388 -4.34 32.74 -3.85
N ASN A 389 -5.58 32.21 -3.89
CA ASN A 389 -5.85 30.78 -4.06
C ASN A 389 -6.34 30.41 -5.47
N ASP A 390 -6.31 31.35 -6.43
CA ASP A 390 -6.76 31.11 -7.81
C ASP A 390 -5.60 30.63 -8.70
N PRO A 391 -5.62 29.39 -9.24
CA PRO A 391 -4.58 28.87 -10.13
C PRO A 391 -4.43 29.63 -11.45
N HIS A 392 -5.33 30.55 -11.78
CA HIS A 392 -5.26 31.42 -12.95
C HIS A 392 -4.44 32.69 -12.71
N LYS A 393 -4.02 32.94 -11.48
CA LYS A 393 -3.31 34.15 -11.08
C LYS A 393 -1.83 33.88 -10.78
N PRO A 394 -0.90 34.77 -11.15
CA PRO A 394 0.53 34.59 -10.86
C PRO A 394 0.84 34.48 -9.36
N GLU A 395 0.08 35.17 -8.51
CA GLU A 395 0.28 35.21 -7.06
C GLU A 395 0.22 33.81 -6.42
N PHE A 396 -0.67 32.95 -6.92
CA PHE A 396 -0.80 31.56 -6.46
C PHE A 396 0.49 30.75 -6.62
N TYR A 397 1.21 30.93 -7.73
CA TYR A 397 2.44 30.20 -8.00
C TYR A 397 3.64 30.78 -7.25
N ILE A 398 3.70 32.10 -7.10
CA ILE A 398 4.83 32.79 -6.45
C ILE A 398 4.93 32.40 -4.98
N GLN A 399 3.80 32.22 -4.29
CA GLN A 399 3.76 31.84 -2.88
C GLN A 399 4.30 30.43 -2.60
N GLN A 400 4.33 29.57 -3.61
CA GLN A 400 4.82 28.19 -3.49
C GLN A 400 6.33 28.08 -3.79
N LEU A 401 6.99 29.17 -4.18
CA LEU A 401 8.40 29.16 -4.54
C LEU A 401 9.28 29.37 -3.31
N PRO A 402 10.33 28.54 -3.12
CA PRO A 402 11.28 28.73 -2.04
C PRO A 402 12.21 29.92 -2.37
N LEU A 403 11.80 31.12 -1.98
CA LEU A 403 12.53 32.37 -2.25
C LEU A 403 13.45 32.78 -1.10
N THR A 404 13.15 32.35 0.13
CA THR A 404 13.97 32.63 1.31
C THR A 404 14.97 31.50 1.59
N PRO A 405 16.10 31.78 2.28
CA PRO A 405 17.03 30.74 2.70
C PRO A 405 16.37 29.64 3.54
N GLU A 406 15.41 30.00 4.39
CA GLU A 406 14.64 29.08 5.23
C GLU A 406 13.74 28.16 4.39
N ASP A 407 13.04 28.71 3.38
CA ASP A 407 12.21 27.90 2.47
C ASP A 407 13.05 26.95 1.62
N ILE A 408 14.25 27.38 1.20
CA ILE A 408 15.20 26.54 0.47
C ILE A 408 15.70 25.40 1.38
N ALA A 409 15.99 25.66 2.65
CA ALA A 409 16.38 24.61 3.60
C ALA A 409 15.27 23.57 3.77
N THR A 410 14.03 24.01 3.95
CA THR A 410 12.85 23.12 4.03
C THR A 410 12.68 22.31 2.75
N SER A 411 12.84 22.94 1.59
CA SER A 411 12.78 22.27 0.28
C SER A 411 13.90 21.22 0.14
N ASN A 412 15.12 21.50 0.64
CA ASN A 412 16.24 20.56 0.65
C ASN A 412 15.98 19.34 1.55
N GLU A 413 15.32 19.52 2.70
CA GLU A 413 14.93 18.42 3.57
C GLU A 413 13.93 17.48 2.88
N ILE A 414 12.95 18.03 2.17
CA ILE A 414 11.98 17.24 1.37
C ILE A 414 12.69 16.46 0.26
N ILE A 415 13.66 17.08 -0.43
CA ILE A 415 14.44 16.40 -1.47
C ILE A 415 15.30 15.29 -0.83
N ALA A 416 15.94 15.56 0.31
CA ALA A 416 16.79 14.60 0.99
C ALA A 416 16.01 13.36 1.45
N ASP A 417 14.83 13.57 2.06
CA ASP A 417 13.91 12.49 2.44
C ASP A 417 13.46 11.69 1.21
N GLY A 418 13.01 12.39 0.15
CA GLY A 418 12.57 11.76 -1.08
C GLY A 418 13.66 10.90 -1.72
N LEU A 419 14.89 11.40 -1.83
CA LEU A 419 16.02 10.64 -2.38
C LEU A 419 16.39 9.43 -1.52
N PHE A 420 16.38 9.58 -0.19
CA PHE A 420 16.67 8.48 0.71
C PHE A 420 15.63 7.36 0.56
N ASN A 421 14.34 7.69 0.65
CA ASN A 421 13.25 6.73 0.54
C ASN A 421 13.21 6.08 -0.85
N MET A 422 13.43 6.84 -1.93
CA MET A 422 13.62 6.27 -3.27
C MET A 422 14.74 5.23 -3.30
N GLY A 423 15.91 5.55 -2.74
CA GLY A 423 17.05 4.63 -2.67
C GLY A 423 16.73 3.34 -1.92
N ILE A 424 16.00 3.44 -0.81
CA ILE A 424 15.56 2.28 0.00
C ILE A 424 14.56 1.40 -0.76
N ILE A 425 13.54 1.99 -1.37
CA ILE A 425 12.51 1.29 -2.13
C ILE A 425 13.14 0.56 -3.32
N LEU A 426 13.99 1.25 -4.09
CA LEU A 426 14.67 0.70 -5.26
C LEU A 426 15.55 -0.51 -4.88
N LYS A 427 16.30 -0.42 -3.78
CA LYS A 427 17.14 -1.52 -3.28
C LYS A 427 16.31 -2.70 -2.78
N ASN A 428 15.35 -2.45 -1.88
CA ASN A 428 14.71 -3.51 -1.12
C ASN A 428 13.57 -4.18 -1.90
N GLN A 429 12.79 -3.42 -2.67
CA GLN A 429 11.60 -3.92 -3.34
C GLN A 429 11.87 -4.33 -4.79
N LEU A 430 12.65 -3.54 -5.53
CA LEU A 430 12.97 -3.79 -6.95
C LEU A 430 14.32 -4.48 -7.18
N GLY A 431 15.25 -4.39 -6.22
CA GLY A 431 16.61 -4.88 -6.40
C GLY A 431 17.39 -4.09 -7.47
N ASP A 432 16.97 -2.87 -7.79
CA ASP A 432 17.65 -1.99 -8.74
C ASP A 432 18.76 -1.22 -8.02
N PHE A 433 19.89 -1.91 -7.86
CA PHE A 433 21.04 -1.39 -7.13
C PHE A 433 21.66 -0.16 -7.79
N ASP A 434 21.70 -0.10 -9.12
CA ASP A 434 22.26 1.05 -9.85
C ASP A 434 21.40 2.30 -9.63
N ALA A 435 20.08 2.17 -9.73
CA ALA A 435 19.17 3.29 -9.48
C ALA A 435 19.18 3.73 -8.01
N SER A 436 19.30 2.78 -7.07
CA SER A 436 19.43 3.05 -5.65
C SER A 436 20.73 3.83 -5.33
N LEU A 437 21.87 3.38 -5.88
CA LEU A 437 23.15 4.07 -5.74
C LEU A 437 23.10 5.48 -6.29
N ASP A 438 22.45 5.71 -7.44
CA ASP A 438 22.34 7.05 -8.00
C ASP A 438 21.50 7.99 -7.12
N ALA A 439 20.44 7.49 -6.47
CA ALA A 439 19.69 8.27 -5.48
C ALA A 439 20.56 8.61 -4.26
N PHE A 440 21.29 7.64 -3.69
CA PHE A 440 22.16 7.88 -2.54
C PHE A 440 23.37 8.75 -2.87
N ASN A 441 23.97 8.61 -4.05
CA ASN A 441 25.06 9.45 -4.51
C ASN A 441 24.59 10.89 -4.71
N ARG A 442 23.38 11.08 -5.26
CA ARG A 442 22.79 12.42 -5.37
C ARG A 442 22.57 13.04 -3.99
N LEU A 443 22.05 12.26 -3.04
CA LEU A 443 21.86 12.68 -1.65
C LEU A 443 23.20 13.12 -0.99
N ASP A 444 24.25 12.30 -1.08
CA ASP A 444 25.58 12.61 -0.51
C ASP A 444 26.23 13.84 -1.15
N ASN A 445 26.10 14.01 -2.47
CA ASN A 445 26.73 15.11 -3.20
C ASN A 445 26.01 16.45 -3.04
N GLN A 446 24.68 16.45 -3.03
CA GLN A 446 23.88 17.69 -2.98
C GLN A 446 23.58 18.13 -1.55
N PHE A 447 23.39 17.18 -0.63
CA PHE A 447 22.97 17.43 0.74
C PHE A 447 23.93 16.77 1.74
N PRO A 448 25.20 17.19 1.82
CA PRO A 448 26.21 16.51 2.64
C PRO A 448 25.92 16.56 4.15
N GLN A 449 25.04 17.47 4.60
CA GLN A 449 24.52 17.54 5.95
C GLN A 449 23.03 17.24 5.90
N ASN A 450 22.68 15.96 6.03
CA ASN A 450 21.31 15.46 6.09
C ASN A 450 21.20 14.38 7.17
N ASP A 451 20.00 14.20 7.70
CA ASP A 451 19.74 13.26 8.80
C ASP A 451 19.92 11.79 8.40
N PHE A 452 19.75 11.48 7.11
CA PHE A 452 19.83 10.13 6.56
C PHE A 452 21.25 9.69 6.17
N ARG A 453 22.26 10.52 6.42
CA ARG A 453 23.63 10.31 5.91
C ARG A 453 24.23 8.98 6.37
N LEU A 454 24.05 8.65 7.63
CA LEU A 454 24.55 7.42 8.24
C LEU A 454 23.89 6.18 7.60
N GLU A 455 22.56 6.19 7.51
CA GLU A 455 21.74 5.14 6.90
C GLU A 455 22.05 5.00 5.41
N ALA A 456 22.20 6.09 4.67
CA ALA A 456 22.53 6.10 3.25
C ALA A 456 23.92 5.49 2.99
N TYR A 457 24.92 5.82 3.83
CA TYR A 457 26.25 5.22 3.74
C TYR A 457 26.21 3.72 4.01
N TYR A 458 25.46 3.30 5.03
CA TYR A 458 25.33 1.90 5.37
C TYR A 458 24.61 1.11 4.26
N ASN A 459 23.55 1.66 3.68
CA ASN A 459 22.86 1.04 2.55
C ASN A 459 23.75 0.96 1.30
N THR A 460 24.50 2.02 1.01
CA THR A 460 25.48 2.04 -0.08
C THR A 460 26.59 0.99 0.13
N TYR A 461 27.09 0.84 1.36
CA TYR A 461 28.01 -0.24 1.72
C TYR A 461 27.42 -1.63 1.42
N LEU A 462 26.19 -1.90 1.86
CA LEU A 462 25.52 -3.18 1.61
C LEU A 462 25.33 -3.45 0.12
N ILE A 463 24.99 -2.42 -0.66
CA ILE A 463 24.84 -2.56 -2.12
C ILE A 463 26.17 -2.94 -2.77
N TYR A 464 27.26 -2.23 -2.46
CA TYR A 464 28.58 -2.57 -3.02
C TYR A 464 29.07 -3.96 -2.58
N MET A 465 28.77 -4.36 -1.35
CA MET A 465 29.03 -5.74 -0.89
C MET A 465 28.27 -6.78 -1.71
N GLN A 466 27.01 -6.50 -2.07
CA GLN A 466 26.18 -7.38 -2.89
C GLN A 466 26.66 -7.43 -4.35
N LEU A 467 27.13 -6.31 -4.89
CA LEU A 467 27.71 -6.21 -6.24
C LEU A 467 29.13 -6.81 -6.33
N GLY A 468 29.79 -7.06 -5.19
CA GLY A 468 31.14 -7.59 -5.11
C GLY A 468 32.26 -6.53 -5.26
N ASP A 469 31.92 -5.24 -5.21
CA ASP A 469 32.89 -4.14 -5.21
C ASP A 469 33.38 -3.86 -3.79
N ILE A 470 34.38 -4.65 -3.37
CA ILE A 470 34.94 -4.59 -2.02
C ILE A 470 35.64 -3.24 -1.77
N ALA A 471 36.25 -2.65 -2.80
CA ALA A 471 36.98 -1.38 -2.65
C ALA A 471 36.03 -0.23 -2.32
N MET A 472 34.91 -0.14 -3.05
CA MET A 472 33.90 0.87 -2.76
C MET A 472 33.19 0.59 -1.44
N ALA A 473 32.87 -0.68 -1.13
CA ALA A 473 32.31 -1.05 0.17
C ALA A 473 33.23 -0.60 1.33
N ASP A 474 34.53 -0.92 1.27
CA ASP A 474 35.50 -0.51 2.29
C ASP A 474 35.61 1.01 2.43
N SER A 475 35.47 1.75 1.31
CA SER A 475 35.45 3.22 1.36
C SER A 475 34.29 3.76 2.20
N TYR A 476 33.06 3.24 2.00
CA TYR A 476 31.89 3.65 2.77
C TYR A 476 31.93 3.15 4.21
N LYS A 477 32.43 1.93 4.43
CA LYS A 477 32.70 1.41 5.78
C LYS A 477 33.61 2.35 6.56
N ASN A 478 34.72 2.79 5.96
CA ASN A 478 35.66 3.70 6.61
C ASN A 478 35.05 5.08 6.87
N ARG A 479 34.18 5.59 5.98
CA ARG A 479 33.42 6.81 6.23
C ARG A 479 32.50 6.68 7.44
N ILE A 480 31.76 5.57 7.55
CA ILE A 480 30.87 5.31 8.70
C ILE A 480 31.66 5.28 10.01
N ILE A 481 32.77 4.53 10.05
CA ILE A 481 33.60 4.40 11.26
C ILE A 481 34.23 5.74 11.65
N LYS A 482 34.66 6.54 10.67
CA LYS A 482 35.32 7.83 10.91
C LYS A 482 34.35 8.93 11.33
N ASP A 483 33.23 9.04 10.62
CA ASP A 483 32.31 10.17 10.76
C ASP A 483 31.22 9.89 11.80
N PHE A 484 30.94 8.62 12.11
CA PHE A 484 29.91 8.18 13.06
C PHE A 484 30.41 7.09 14.02
N PRO A 485 31.52 7.30 14.76
CA PRO A 485 32.19 6.25 15.54
C PRO A 485 31.32 5.64 16.65
N GLU A 486 30.37 6.40 17.20
CA GLU A 486 29.47 5.95 18.26
C GLU A 486 28.22 5.24 17.74
N SER A 487 28.00 5.22 16.41
CA SER A 487 26.82 4.61 15.83
C SER A 487 26.84 3.08 15.94
N LYS A 488 25.64 2.49 16.05
CA LYS A 488 25.45 1.03 16.00
C LYS A 488 26.07 0.40 14.75
N TYR A 489 26.05 1.12 13.62
CA TYR A 489 26.65 0.67 12.37
C TYR A 489 28.18 0.66 12.43
N ALA A 490 28.81 1.71 12.96
CA ALA A 490 30.27 1.75 13.10
C ALA A 490 30.79 0.63 14.02
N ILE A 491 30.12 0.41 15.16
CA ILE A 491 30.44 -0.69 16.07
C ILE A 491 30.32 -2.05 15.37
N ALA A 492 29.23 -2.24 14.62
CA ALA A 492 29.00 -3.48 13.88
C ALA A 492 30.06 -3.72 12.79
N LEU A 493 30.36 -2.69 12.00
CA LEU A 493 31.30 -2.76 10.88
C LEU A 493 32.76 -2.89 11.34
N ALA A 494 33.08 -2.52 12.58
CA ALA A 494 34.41 -2.73 13.15
C ALA A 494 34.73 -4.22 13.37
N ASP A 495 33.71 -5.10 13.48
CA ASP A 495 33.92 -6.55 13.61
C ASP A 495 34.36 -7.16 12.25
N PRO A 496 35.52 -7.84 12.18
CA PRO A 496 35.94 -8.58 10.98
C PRO A 496 34.94 -9.65 10.52
N ASN A 497 34.15 -10.21 11.44
CA ASN A 497 33.16 -11.26 11.15
C ASN A 497 31.75 -10.70 10.92
N TYR A 498 31.61 -9.38 10.76
CA TYR A 498 30.32 -8.71 10.66
C TYR A 498 29.37 -9.35 9.62
N LEU A 499 29.84 -9.60 8.40
CA LEU A 499 29.00 -10.14 7.31
C LEU A 499 28.48 -11.55 7.62
N ASP A 500 29.31 -12.38 8.24
CA ASP A 500 28.91 -13.73 8.65
C ASP A 500 27.93 -13.67 9.82
N ASN A 501 28.12 -12.73 10.74
CA ASN A 501 27.19 -12.47 11.83
C ASN A 501 25.84 -11.99 11.27
N LEU A 502 25.82 -11.03 10.35
CA LEU A 502 24.60 -10.51 9.72
C LEU A 502 23.78 -11.61 9.05
N ARG A 503 24.44 -12.53 8.32
CA ARG A 503 23.76 -13.68 7.68
C ARG A 503 23.18 -14.68 8.67
N LYS A 504 23.83 -14.87 9.83
CA LYS A 504 23.39 -15.80 10.88
C LYS A 504 22.41 -15.18 11.85
N MET A 505 22.34 -13.85 11.91
CA MET A 505 21.60 -13.09 12.92
C MET A 505 20.15 -13.56 13.02
N ASP A 506 19.44 -13.63 11.90
CA ASP A 506 18.03 -14.01 11.88
C ASP A 506 17.79 -15.43 12.39
N SER A 507 18.69 -16.37 12.08
CA SER A 507 18.58 -17.76 12.55
C SER A 507 18.98 -17.98 14.01
N MET A 508 19.82 -17.10 14.57
CA MET A 508 20.43 -17.29 15.89
C MET A 508 19.75 -16.46 16.98
N GLN A 509 19.18 -15.30 16.64
CA GLN A 509 18.64 -14.35 17.62
C GLN A 509 17.53 -14.95 18.48
N ASP A 510 16.62 -15.74 17.90
CA ASP A 510 15.53 -16.39 18.64
C ASP A 510 16.05 -17.45 19.60
N SER A 511 17.05 -18.23 19.17
CA SER A 511 17.68 -19.25 20.03
C SER A 511 18.38 -18.62 21.23
N ILE A 512 19.10 -17.51 20.99
CA ILE A 512 19.79 -16.78 22.05
C ILE A 512 18.79 -16.11 22.99
N TYR A 513 17.74 -15.49 22.45
CA TYR A 513 16.69 -14.85 23.25
C TYR A 513 15.97 -15.88 24.15
N ASN A 514 15.63 -17.04 23.59
CA ASN A 514 15.04 -18.13 24.36
C ASN A 514 15.97 -18.58 25.51
N LYS A 515 17.29 -18.69 25.28
CA LYS A 515 18.25 -19.01 26.34
C LYS A 515 18.32 -17.92 27.41
N THR A 516 18.36 -16.65 27.01
CA THR A 516 18.37 -15.51 27.93
C THR A 516 17.10 -15.46 28.77
N TYR A 517 15.95 -15.69 28.16
CA TYR A 517 14.67 -15.71 28.86
C TYR A 517 14.57 -16.89 29.85
N GLN A 518 15.02 -18.09 29.46
CA GLN A 518 15.08 -19.23 30.37
C GLN A 518 16.04 -18.99 31.54
N ALA A 519 17.21 -18.41 31.28
CA ALA A 519 18.15 -18.03 32.34
C ALA A 519 17.51 -17.04 33.33
N TYR A 520 16.76 -16.06 32.83
CA TYR A 520 15.99 -15.13 33.66
C TYR A 520 14.92 -15.84 34.51
N LEU A 521 14.12 -16.74 33.91
CA LEU A 521 13.10 -17.51 34.63
C LEU A 521 13.67 -18.39 35.74
N GLU A 522 14.87 -18.93 35.53
CA GLU A 522 15.59 -19.75 36.49
C GLU A 522 16.42 -18.92 37.50
N ASN A 523 16.30 -17.58 37.46
CA ASN A 523 17.03 -16.63 38.29
C ASN A 523 18.57 -16.75 38.16
N ARG A 524 19.05 -17.20 36.99
CA ARG A 524 20.47 -17.21 36.59
C ARG A 524 20.86 -15.85 36.00
N ASN A 525 20.84 -14.81 36.81
CA ASN A 525 21.04 -13.42 36.37
C ASN A 525 22.42 -13.17 35.73
N GLY A 526 23.48 -13.87 36.19
CA GLY A 526 24.80 -13.81 35.54
C GLY A 526 24.79 -14.23 34.07
N ASP A 527 24.11 -15.34 33.75
CA ASP A 527 23.95 -15.83 32.37
C ASP A 527 23.15 -14.83 31.51
N VAL A 528 22.16 -14.14 32.10
CA VAL A 528 21.37 -13.10 31.42
C VAL A 528 22.28 -11.95 30.98
N HIS A 529 23.09 -11.42 31.92
CA HIS A 529 24.02 -10.34 31.64
C HIS A 529 25.08 -10.74 30.61
N GLU A 530 25.62 -11.96 30.69
CA GLU A 530 26.60 -12.46 29.71
C GLU A 530 26.00 -12.57 28.30
N LEU A 531 24.78 -13.13 28.18
CA LEU A 531 24.11 -13.28 26.90
C LEU A 531 23.71 -11.92 26.30
N TYR A 532 23.30 -10.96 27.13
CA TYR A 532 23.04 -9.60 26.69
C TYR A 532 24.32 -8.94 26.14
N GLN A 533 25.45 -9.03 26.85
CA GLN A 533 26.73 -8.49 26.37
C GLN A 533 27.21 -9.19 25.08
N TYR A 534 27.00 -10.50 24.98
CA TYR A 534 27.29 -11.24 23.75
C TYR A 534 26.45 -10.75 22.56
N MET A 535 25.14 -10.55 22.76
CA MET A 535 24.25 -9.98 21.74
C MET A 535 24.64 -8.56 21.35
N LYS A 536 24.93 -7.69 22.33
CA LYS A 536 25.34 -6.30 22.11
C LYS A 536 26.62 -6.20 21.28
N LYS A 537 27.57 -7.12 21.48
CA LYS A 537 28.83 -7.16 20.72
C LYS A 537 28.69 -7.80 19.34
N THR A 538 27.98 -8.92 19.25
CA THR A 538 27.98 -9.77 18.05
C THR A 538 26.86 -9.39 17.06
N TYR A 539 25.71 -8.96 17.59
CA TYR A 539 24.50 -8.63 16.83
C TYR A 539 23.90 -7.28 17.25
N PRO A 540 24.67 -6.17 17.21
CA PRO A 540 24.21 -4.84 17.66
C PRO A 540 23.00 -4.29 16.88
N LEU A 541 22.74 -4.80 15.67
CA LEU A 541 21.64 -4.38 14.80
C LEU A 541 20.39 -5.30 14.91
N SER A 542 20.35 -6.23 15.86
CA SER A 542 19.20 -7.14 16.03
C SER A 542 17.94 -6.37 16.43
N LYS A 543 16.81 -6.72 15.81
CA LYS A 543 15.48 -6.20 16.17
C LYS A 543 15.05 -6.59 17.58
N LEU A 544 15.62 -7.66 18.15
CA LEU A 544 15.31 -8.11 19.51
C LEU A 544 16.12 -7.39 20.59
N MET A 545 17.07 -6.51 20.22
CA MET A 545 17.94 -5.81 21.17
C MET A 545 17.16 -5.09 22.30
N PRO A 546 16.04 -4.38 22.04
CA PRO A 546 15.25 -3.75 23.11
C PRO A 546 14.71 -4.77 24.12
N LYS A 547 14.31 -5.96 23.66
CA LYS A 547 13.83 -7.05 24.53
C LYS A 547 14.97 -7.61 25.39
N PHE A 548 16.17 -7.77 24.83
CA PHE A 548 17.33 -8.16 25.62
C PHE A 548 17.70 -7.11 26.68
N MET A 549 17.65 -5.81 26.32
CA MET A 549 17.88 -4.71 27.28
C MET A 549 16.87 -4.71 28.41
N LEU A 550 15.59 -4.97 28.11
CA LEU A 550 14.56 -5.08 29.13
C LEU A 550 14.81 -6.27 30.07
N VAL A 551 15.11 -7.46 29.54
CA VAL A 551 15.37 -8.66 30.36
C VAL A 551 16.62 -8.49 31.22
N ASP A 552 17.67 -7.86 30.69
CA ASP A 552 18.89 -7.48 31.44
C ASP A 552 18.56 -6.51 32.59
N ALA A 553 17.77 -5.48 32.31
CA ALA A 553 17.32 -4.54 33.34
C ALA A 553 16.53 -5.26 34.45
N LEU A 554 15.59 -6.14 34.07
CA LEU A 554 14.79 -6.91 35.03
C LEU A 554 15.63 -7.85 35.90
N ALA A 555 16.73 -8.41 35.37
CA ALA A 555 17.63 -9.25 36.15
C ALA A 555 18.23 -8.49 37.35
N TYR A 556 18.51 -7.18 37.23
CA TYR A 556 18.99 -6.36 38.35
C TYR A 556 17.96 -6.22 39.48
N VAL A 557 16.65 -6.33 39.21
CA VAL A 557 15.61 -6.33 40.26
C VAL A 557 15.74 -7.55 41.15
N ASN A 558 15.97 -8.73 40.56
CA ASN A 558 16.20 -9.97 41.30
C ASN A 558 17.49 -9.92 42.14
N GLU A 559 18.47 -9.15 41.68
CA GLU A 559 19.73 -8.88 42.40
C GLU A 559 19.62 -7.77 43.46
N LYS A 560 18.44 -7.15 43.62
CA LYS A 560 18.19 -6.00 44.52
C LYS A 560 19.02 -4.74 44.17
N LYS A 561 19.42 -4.62 42.90
CA LYS A 561 20.19 -3.51 42.33
C LYS A 561 19.27 -2.52 41.61
N ILE A 562 18.57 -1.72 42.40
CA ILE A 562 17.49 -0.84 41.90
C ILE A 562 18.05 0.32 41.06
N ASP A 563 19.27 0.78 41.33
CA ASP A 563 19.86 1.90 40.58
C ASP A 563 20.30 1.45 39.18
N GLU A 564 20.86 0.26 39.05
CA GLU A 564 21.22 -0.38 37.78
C GLU A 564 19.97 -0.70 36.95
N PHE A 565 18.89 -1.17 37.59
CA PHE A 565 17.60 -1.37 36.93
C PHE A 565 17.05 -0.06 36.34
N LYS A 566 17.04 1.03 37.12
CA LYS A 566 16.60 2.36 36.63
C LYS A 566 17.45 2.84 35.46
N ASN A 567 18.76 2.68 35.54
CA ASN A 567 19.67 3.12 34.49
C ASN A 567 19.47 2.31 33.21
N GLY A 568 19.27 0.99 33.31
CA GLY A 568 18.98 0.13 32.15
C GLY A 568 17.67 0.50 31.44
N LEU A 569 16.60 0.80 32.20
CA LEU A 569 15.33 1.25 31.61
C LEU A 569 15.44 2.64 30.97
N LYS A 570 16.22 3.57 31.55
CA LYS A 570 16.49 4.88 30.92
C LYS A 570 17.26 4.73 29.61
N GLU A 571 18.31 3.92 29.60
CA GLU A 571 19.10 3.66 28.38
C GLU A 571 18.22 3.02 27.29
N LEU A 572 17.29 2.13 27.66
CA LEU A 572 16.32 1.55 26.73
C LEU A 572 15.42 2.63 26.13
N LEU A 573 14.86 3.54 26.92
CA LEU A 573 13.97 4.60 26.43
C LEU A 573 14.70 5.67 25.60
N GLU A 574 15.95 5.97 25.94
CA GLU A 574 16.79 6.90 25.15
C GLU A 574 17.14 6.34 23.78
N LYS A 575 17.45 5.04 23.70
CA LYS A 575 17.87 4.39 22.45
C LYS A 575 16.71 3.85 21.61
N TYR A 576 15.60 3.50 22.26
CA TYR A 576 14.45 2.85 21.67
C TYR A 576 13.14 3.46 22.23
N PRO A 577 12.79 4.70 21.85
CA PRO A 577 11.62 5.39 22.40
C PRO A 577 10.28 4.82 21.91
N THR A 578 10.23 4.22 20.71
CA THR A 578 8.99 3.82 20.01
C THR A 578 8.78 2.31 19.88
N GLU A 579 9.52 1.50 20.64
CA GLU A 579 9.43 0.03 20.55
C GLU A 579 8.34 -0.52 21.49
N ASP A 580 7.87 -1.75 21.23
CA ASP A 580 6.80 -2.41 22.01
C ASP A 580 7.09 -2.48 23.52
N VAL A 581 8.37 -2.49 23.90
CA VAL A 581 8.84 -2.58 25.29
C VAL A 581 8.91 -1.21 25.99
N SER A 582 8.83 -0.12 25.24
CA SER A 582 9.04 1.25 25.73
C SER A 582 7.90 1.78 26.62
N PRO A 583 6.60 1.50 26.32
CA PRO A 583 5.51 1.82 27.25
C PRO A 583 5.70 1.12 28.61
N LEU A 584 6.04 -0.17 28.58
CA LEU A 584 6.28 -0.97 29.78
C LEU A 584 7.46 -0.43 30.60
N ALA A 585 8.57 -0.09 29.95
CA ALA A 585 9.75 0.48 30.62
C ALA A 585 9.43 1.85 31.26
N THR A 586 8.61 2.65 30.60
CA THR A 586 8.12 3.94 31.11
C THR A 586 7.28 3.76 32.37
N ASP A 587 6.34 2.82 32.36
CA ASP A 587 5.49 2.53 33.50
C ASP A 587 6.27 1.96 34.69
N MET A 588 7.27 1.12 34.43
CA MET A 588 8.20 0.63 35.45
C MET A 588 8.99 1.77 36.11
N LEU A 589 9.51 2.72 35.33
CA LEU A 589 10.22 3.89 35.89
C LEU A 589 9.29 4.81 36.70
N LYS A 590 8.06 5.05 36.22
CA LYS A 590 7.03 5.82 36.95
C LYS A 590 6.68 5.15 38.27
N GLY A 591 6.53 3.82 38.28
CA GLY A 591 6.21 3.05 39.49
C GLY A 591 7.28 3.15 40.58
N ILE A 592 8.56 3.24 40.20
CA ILE A 592 9.66 3.40 41.16
C ILE A 592 9.75 4.85 41.68
N ALA A 593 9.50 5.84 40.82
CA ALA A 593 9.50 7.26 41.19
C ALA A 593 8.40 7.61 42.22
N GLN A 594 7.28 6.86 42.21
CA GLN A 594 6.18 7.01 43.16
C GLN A 594 6.41 6.34 44.54
N GLY A 595 7.61 5.77 44.80
CA GLY A 595 7.99 5.31 46.14
C GLY A 595 7.33 4.00 46.61
N LYS A 596 6.79 3.18 45.70
CA LYS A 596 6.18 1.89 46.05
C LYS A 596 7.25 0.87 46.49
N SER A 597 7.37 0.66 47.79
CA SER A 597 8.03 -0.51 48.37
C SER A 597 7.14 -1.74 48.24
N VAL A 598 7.70 -2.86 47.82
CA VAL A 598 7.07 -4.18 47.89
C VAL A 598 6.92 -4.59 49.35
N VAL A 599 5.69 -4.72 49.87
CA VAL A 599 5.21 -5.73 50.86
C VAL A 599 3.71 -5.50 51.20
N SER A 600 3.03 -6.64 51.43
CA SER A 600 1.61 -6.97 51.62
C SER A 600 0.85 -6.34 52.83
N GLY A 601 -0.48 -6.19 52.69
CA GLY A 601 -1.41 -6.01 53.83
C GLY A 601 -2.90 -6.08 53.46
N THR A 602 -3.63 -7.03 54.05
CA THR A 602 -5.07 -7.36 53.85
C THR A 602 -6.05 -6.49 54.65
N GLY A 603 -7.19 -6.11 54.05
CA GLY A 603 -8.39 -5.63 54.74
C GLY A 603 -9.66 -6.02 53.96
N LYS A 604 -10.62 -6.69 54.61
CA LYS A 604 -11.90 -7.11 54.04
C LYS A 604 -12.98 -6.05 54.28
N SER A 605 -13.33 -5.30 53.25
CA SER A 605 -14.60 -4.56 53.13
C SER A 605 -15.55 -5.33 52.21
N ASN A 606 -16.87 -5.23 52.40
CA ASN A 606 -17.87 -5.88 51.52
C ASN A 606 -17.95 -5.13 50.17
N ILE A 607 -16.97 -5.40 49.31
CA ILE A 607 -16.77 -4.79 47.98
C ILE A 607 -17.91 -5.01 46.97
N TRP A 608 -18.96 -5.78 47.31
CA TRP A 608 -20.00 -6.18 46.37
C TRP A 608 -21.18 -5.19 46.31
N GLU A 609 -21.39 -4.40 47.36
CA GLU A 609 -22.47 -3.39 47.45
C GLU A 609 -22.07 -2.03 46.84
N VAL A 610 -20.81 -1.86 46.43
CA VAL A 610 -20.31 -0.60 45.87
C VAL A 610 -20.89 -0.36 44.49
N ARG A 611 -21.53 0.80 44.31
CA ARG A 611 -22.02 1.30 43.03
C ARG A 611 -20.90 2.06 42.32
N LEU A 612 -20.48 1.57 41.16
CA LEU A 612 -19.27 2.06 40.47
C LEU A 612 -19.47 3.42 39.77
N GLY A 613 -20.71 3.84 39.53
CA GLY A 613 -21.05 5.05 38.76
C GLY A 613 -21.24 6.36 39.54
N ASN A 614 -21.13 6.39 40.87
CA ASN A 614 -21.37 7.61 41.66
C ASN A 614 -20.06 8.28 42.12
N ASN A 615 -19.30 8.81 41.16
CA ASN A 615 -18.18 9.73 41.42
C ASN A 615 -18.53 11.14 40.90
N MET A 616 -19.47 11.80 41.56
CA MET A 616 -19.52 13.26 41.67
C MET A 616 -19.69 13.61 43.14
N ALA A 617 -18.93 14.61 43.57
CA ALA A 617 -18.81 15.09 44.95
C ALA A 617 -20.17 15.22 45.66
N ASN A 618 -20.15 15.03 46.99
CA ASN A 618 -21.15 15.47 47.97
C ASN A 618 -22.30 16.29 47.38
N ASP A 619 -23.39 15.62 46.99
CA ASP A 619 -24.70 16.20 47.18
C ASP A 619 -25.75 15.12 47.37
N SER A 620 -26.36 15.15 48.55
CA SER A 620 -27.49 14.34 48.93
C SER A 620 -28.73 14.85 48.19
N THR A 621 -28.98 14.35 46.98
CA THR A 621 -30.33 14.40 46.39
C THR A 621 -30.61 13.12 45.62
N GLY A 622 -31.61 12.38 46.11
CA GLY A 622 -32.10 11.16 45.47
C GLY A 622 -32.66 11.48 44.08
N MET A 623 -32.03 10.91 43.06
CA MET A 623 -32.63 10.79 41.73
C MET A 623 -32.94 9.32 41.45
N ALA A 624 -34.14 9.12 40.91
CA ALA A 624 -34.87 7.87 40.83
C ALA A 624 -34.12 6.76 40.07
N THR A 625 -34.13 5.55 40.64
CA THR A 625 -33.51 4.31 40.15
C THR A 625 -34.25 3.63 38.99
N ASP A 626 -35.16 4.32 38.29
CA ASP A 626 -36.12 3.71 37.36
C ASP A 626 -35.74 3.77 35.87
N SER A 627 -34.55 4.28 35.53
CA SER A 627 -34.15 4.47 34.11
C SER A 627 -32.99 3.58 33.63
N ILE A 628 -32.31 2.82 34.50
CA ILE A 628 -31.19 1.97 34.09
C ILE A 628 -31.72 0.60 33.65
N ALA A 629 -31.46 0.21 32.41
CA ALA A 629 -31.91 -1.03 31.79
C ALA A 629 -31.59 -2.27 32.64
N PRO A 630 -32.46 -3.32 32.63
CA PRO A 630 -32.19 -4.56 33.34
C PRO A 630 -31.01 -5.31 32.71
N PHE A 631 -30.29 -6.09 33.54
CA PHE A 631 -29.27 -7.00 33.04
C PHE A 631 -29.87 -8.02 32.06
N THR A 632 -29.08 -8.42 31.06
CA THR A 632 -29.51 -9.35 30.00
C THR A 632 -28.63 -10.59 29.96
N MET A 633 -29.20 -11.73 29.59
CA MET A 633 -28.45 -13.00 29.46
C MET A 633 -28.24 -13.32 27.98
N ASP A 634 -27.18 -12.74 27.40
CA ASP A 634 -26.77 -13.04 26.03
C ASP A 634 -25.41 -13.73 26.04
N LYS A 635 -25.41 -15.06 25.82
CA LYS A 635 -24.21 -15.90 25.84
C LYS A 635 -23.33 -15.74 24.59
N GLU A 636 -23.89 -15.25 23.50
CA GLU A 636 -23.19 -15.05 22.22
C GLU A 636 -22.53 -13.67 22.12
N SER A 637 -22.87 -12.76 23.04
CA SER A 637 -22.23 -11.44 23.13
C SER A 637 -20.77 -11.54 23.62
N PRO A 638 -19.91 -10.55 23.33
CA PRO A 638 -18.57 -10.48 23.91
C PRO A 638 -18.60 -10.46 25.44
N HIS A 639 -17.70 -11.22 26.06
CA HIS A 639 -17.60 -11.35 27.51
C HIS A 639 -16.24 -10.91 28.04
N LEU A 640 -16.22 -10.59 29.32
CA LEU A 640 -15.09 -10.09 30.08
C LEU A 640 -14.84 -10.96 31.31
N LEU A 641 -13.57 -11.17 31.65
CA LEU A 641 -13.19 -11.62 32.99
C LEU A 641 -12.77 -10.41 33.81
N VAL A 642 -13.49 -10.12 34.90
CA VAL A 642 -13.16 -9.01 35.80
C VAL A 642 -12.61 -9.59 37.10
N LEU A 643 -11.35 -9.32 37.40
CA LEU A 643 -10.73 -9.68 38.67
C LEU A 643 -10.89 -8.52 39.64
N VAL A 644 -11.82 -8.64 40.59
CA VAL A 644 -12.16 -7.59 41.56
C VAL A 644 -11.38 -7.80 42.86
N TYR A 645 -10.76 -6.75 43.40
CA TYR A 645 -10.02 -6.80 44.66
C TYR A 645 -10.03 -5.44 45.39
N PRO A 646 -9.89 -5.41 46.72
CA PRO A 646 -9.74 -4.16 47.46
C PRO A 646 -8.44 -3.43 47.07
N THR A 647 -8.52 -2.13 46.77
CA THR A 647 -7.42 -1.30 46.24
C THR A 647 -6.13 -1.40 47.06
N ASP A 648 -6.26 -1.48 48.39
CA ASP A 648 -5.10 -1.49 49.30
C ASP A 648 -4.53 -2.90 49.55
N SER A 649 -5.21 -3.95 49.09
CA SER A 649 -4.88 -5.33 49.47
C SER A 649 -4.02 -6.09 48.46
N VAL A 650 -4.02 -5.65 47.20
CA VAL A 650 -3.32 -6.31 46.09
C VAL A 650 -2.66 -5.24 45.22
N SER A 651 -1.39 -5.45 44.87
CA SER A 651 -0.73 -4.58 43.89
C SER A 651 -1.35 -4.81 42.51
N SER A 652 -2.12 -3.83 42.02
CA SER A 652 -2.78 -3.90 40.71
C SER A 652 -1.80 -4.23 39.57
N ASN A 653 -0.61 -3.64 39.63
CA ASN A 653 0.42 -3.87 38.61
C ASN A 653 1.05 -5.26 38.71
N GLN A 654 1.16 -5.82 39.93
CA GLN A 654 1.64 -7.19 40.10
C GLN A 654 0.61 -8.19 39.57
N LEU A 655 -0.68 -7.98 39.87
CA LEU A 655 -1.74 -8.84 39.37
C LEU A 655 -1.86 -8.76 37.84
N LEU A 656 -1.74 -7.56 37.26
CA LEU A 656 -1.69 -7.37 35.81
C LEU A 656 -0.48 -8.09 35.22
N PHE A 657 0.70 -7.96 35.81
CA PHE A 657 1.90 -8.65 35.36
C PHE A 657 1.74 -10.17 35.41
N ASP A 658 1.18 -10.71 36.49
CA ASP A 658 0.99 -12.15 36.68
C ASP A 658 -0.02 -12.72 35.66
N VAL A 659 -1.11 -11.99 35.38
CA VAL A 659 -2.11 -12.36 34.36
C VAL A 659 -1.54 -12.23 32.95
N ALA A 660 -0.82 -11.14 32.65
CA ALA A 660 -0.14 -10.93 31.37
C ALA A 660 0.88 -12.03 31.09
N LYS A 661 1.71 -12.37 32.10
CA LYS A 661 2.68 -13.47 32.04
C LYS A 661 1.99 -14.80 31.77
N TYR A 662 0.90 -15.10 32.47
CA TYR A 662 0.14 -16.33 32.27
C TYR A 662 -0.45 -16.41 30.86
N ASN A 663 -1.01 -15.30 30.36
CA ASN A 663 -1.60 -15.24 29.03
C ASN A 663 -0.56 -15.43 27.94
N PHE A 664 0.56 -14.69 28.04
CA PHE A 664 1.66 -14.81 27.11
C PHE A 664 2.28 -16.23 27.08
N SER A 665 2.29 -16.92 28.22
CA SER A 665 2.89 -18.26 28.32
C SER A 665 2.01 -19.38 27.77
N ASN A 666 0.68 -19.20 27.75
CA ASN A 666 -0.27 -20.27 27.45
C ASN A 666 -1.10 -20.04 26.19
N PHE A 667 -1.10 -18.82 25.64
CA PHE A 667 -1.88 -18.46 24.46
C PHE A 667 -0.94 -17.84 23.41
N LEU A 668 -0.62 -18.61 22.37
CA LEU A 668 0.33 -18.23 21.32
C LEU A 668 -0.32 -17.51 20.12
N ILE A 669 -1.63 -17.65 19.96
CA ILE A 669 -2.39 -17.21 18.77
C ILE A 669 -3.40 -16.12 19.12
N LYS A 670 -3.80 -16.02 20.40
CA LYS A 670 -4.88 -15.16 20.84
C LYS A 670 -4.39 -14.19 21.91
N ASP A 671 -4.52 -12.91 21.62
CA ASP A 671 -4.18 -11.82 22.52
C ASP A 671 -5.38 -11.46 23.41
N PHE A 672 -5.07 -10.97 24.60
CA PHE A 672 -6.07 -10.50 25.57
C PHE A 672 -5.66 -9.11 26.06
N ASP A 673 -6.58 -8.15 25.93
CA ASP A 673 -6.36 -6.81 26.46
C ASP A 673 -6.58 -6.81 27.97
N LEU A 674 -5.68 -6.17 28.70
CA LEU A 674 -5.69 -6.08 30.15
C LEU A 674 -5.83 -4.62 30.56
N GLU A 675 -6.89 -4.29 31.28
CA GLU A 675 -7.17 -2.92 31.73
C GLU A 675 -7.39 -2.89 33.24
N ILE A 676 -6.71 -1.98 33.94
CA ILE A 676 -6.95 -1.75 35.37
C ILE A 676 -7.91 -0.57 35.51
N ILE A 677 -9.03 -0.80 36.21
CA ILE A 677 -10.00 0.24 36.55
C ILE A 677 -10.09 0.31 38.07
N SER A 678 -9.93 1.51 38.65
CA SER A 678 -9.96 1.73 40.10
C SER A 678 -11.08 2.68 40.49
N PHE A 679 -11.89 2.28 41.47
CA PHE A 679 -13.00 3.05 42.05
C PHE A 679 -12.91 3.04 43.57
N ASN A 680 -12.43 4.14 44.15
CA ASN A 680 -12.28 4.32 45.60
C ASN A 680 -11.63 3.07 46.27
N GLU A 681 -12.42 2.30 47.01
CA GLU A 681 -11.98 1.15 47.80
C GLU A 681 -11.80 -0.15 46.97
N ILE A 682 -12.19 -0.15 45.68
CA ILE A 682 -12.16 -1.32 44.80
C ILE A 682 -11.30 -1.05 43.57
N SER A 683 -10.47 -2.02 43.23
CA SER A 683 -9.75 -2.09 41.97
C SER A 683 -10.18 -3.34 41.18
N MET A 684 -10.17 -3.22 39.86
CA MET A 684 -10.58 -4.26 38.94
C MET A 684 -9.53 -4.41 37.85
N LEU A 685 -9.10 -5.63 37.59
CA LEU A 685 -8.36 -5.98 36.38
C LEU A 685 -9.31 -6.65 35.40
N VAL A 686 -9.60 -5.98 34.30
CA VAL A 686 -10.50 -6.44 33.23
C VAL A 686 -9.68 -7.11 32.14
N VAL A 687 -9.99 -8.36 31.85
CA VAL A 687 -9.44 -9.12 30.73
C VAL A 687 -10.48 -9.16 29.61
N LYS A 688 -10.15 -8.58 28.45
CA LYS A 688 -11.00 -8.51 27.26
C LYS A 688 -10.51 -9.46 26.17
N GLY A 689 -11.34 -9.68 25.15
CA GLY A 689 -11.01 -10.50 23.98
C GLY A 689 -11.78 -11.82 23.87
N PHE A 690 -12.77 -12.08 24.73
CA PHE A 690 -13.63 -13.26 24.62
C PHE A 690 -14.85 -12.97 23.74
N ASN A 691 -15.01 -13.73 22.67
CA ASN A 691 -16.10 -13.50 21.70
C ASN A 691 -17.46 -13.92 22.26
N ASN A 692 -17.48 -14.90 23.17
CA ASN A 692 -18.70 -15.43 23.78
C ASN A 692 -18.40 -16.04 25.18
N PHE A 693 -19.47 -16.45 25.87
CA PHE A 693 -19.39 -16.99 27.23
C PHE A 693 -18.60 -18.31 27.32
N ASP A 694 -18.67 -19.15 26.28
CA ASP A 694 -17.99 -20.45 26.24
C ASP A 694 -16.47 -20.28 26.20
N GLU A 695 -15.99 -19.30 25.44
CA GLU A 695 -14.57 -18.99 25.36
C GLU A 695 -14.01 -18.47 26.70
N LEU A 696 -14.75 -17.57 27.35
CA LEU A 696 -14.42 -17.09 28.69
C LEU A 696 -14.39 -18.24 29.72
N THR A 697 -15.33 -19.19 29.62
CA THR A 697 -15.40 -20.35 30.50
C THR A 697 -14.19 -21.27 30.32
N LEU A 698 -13.75 -21.47 29.08
CA LEU A 698 -12.57 -22.25 28.74
C LEU A 698 -11.31 -21.59 29.31
N TYR A 699 -11.15 -20.29 29.12
CA TYR A 699 -10.08 -19.49 29.72
C TYR A 699 -10.07 -19.59 31.25
N ARG A 700 -11.23 -19.44 31.91
CA ARG A 700 -11.36 -19.55 33.37
C ARG A 700 -10.98 -20.94 33.89
N ARG A 701 -11.30 -22.01 33.15
CA ARG A 701 -10.89 -23.37 33.52
C ARG A 701 -9.38 -23.55 33.42
N MET A 702 -8.74 -22.98 32.40
CA MET A 702 -7.29 -23.08 32.23
C MET A 702 -6.55 -22.31 33.31
N ILE A 703 -6.95 -21.06 33.57
CA ILE A 703 -6.31 -20.22 34.59
C ILE A 703 -6.49 -20.78 36.01
N GLY A 704 -7.57 -21.52 36.28
CA GLY A 704 -7.83 -22.20 37.56
C GLY A 704 -7.28 -23.62 37.69
N SER A 705 -6.53 -24.13 36.71
CA SER A 705 -5.96 -25.49 36.75
C SER A 705 -4.78 -25.60 37.73
N GLU A 706 -4.29 -26.82 38.04
CA GLU A 706 -3.12 -27.00 38.92
C GLU A 706 -1.83 -26.32 38.41
N LYS A 707 -1.75 -26.09 37.09
CA LYS A 707 -0.68 -25.32 36.42
C LYS A 707 -1.08 -23.87 36.11
N GLY A 708 -2.25 -23.46 36.57
CA GLY A 708 -2.86 -22.15 36.40
C GLY A 708 -2.30 -21.08 37.34
N LEU A 709 -2.83 -19.86 37.22
CA LEU A 709 -2.44 -18.73 38.06
C LEU A 709 -3.17 -18.81 39.41
N LYS A 710 -2.41 -18.82 40.51
CA LYS A 710 -2.98 -18.74 41.87
C LYS A 710 -3.21 -17.29 42.26
N PHE A 711 -4.48 -16.89 42.31
CA PHE A 711 -4.85 -15.57 42.79
C PHE A 711 -4.75 -15.48 44.32
N PRO A 712 -4.39 -14.30 44.87
CA PRO A 712 -4.59 -14.02 46.29
C PRO A 712 -6.06 -14.20 46.69
N ASP A 713 -6.34 -14.66 47.91
CA ASP A 713 -7.71 -14.90 48.41
C ASP A 713 -8.62 -13.65 48.38
N THR A 714 -8.03 -12.46 48.26
CA THR A 714 -8.71 -11.17 48.15
C THR A 714 -9.16 -10.83 46.72
N VAL A 715 -8.65 -11.53 45.71
CA VAL A 715 -9.03 -11.34 44.30
C VAL A 715 -10.15 -12.30 43.94
N ARG A 716 -11.25 -11.77 43.40
CA ARG A 716 -12.40 -12.57 42.98
C ARG A 716 -12.66 -12.41 41.49
N PRO A 717 -12.63 -13.51 40.70
CA PRO A 717 -12.97 -13.48 39.29
C PRO A 717 -14.48 -13.46 39.05
N VAL A 718 -14.95 -12.49 38.28
CA VAL A 718 -16.34 -12.32 37.83
C VAL A 718 -16.40 -12.44 36.31
N MET A 719 -17.33 -13.26 35.81
CA MET A 719 -17.58 -13.40 34.37
C MET A 719 -18.81 -12.57 34.03
N ILE A 720 -18.71 -11.66 33.06
CA ILE A 720 -19.79 -10.72 32.72
C ILE A 720 -19.72 -10.34 31.24
N SER A 721 -20.86 -10.08 30.59
CA SER A 721 -20.88 -9.56 29.22
C SER A 721 -20.46 -8.09 29.18
N GLU A 722 -19.92 -7.61 28.06
CA GLU A 722 -19.55 -6.20 27.92
C GLU A 722 -20.74 -5.26 28.16
N SER A 723 -21.94 -5.65 27.70
CA SER A 723 -23.19 -4.90 27.89
C SER A 723 -23.56 -4.76 29.37
N ASN A 724 -23.48 -5.85 30.15
CA ASN A 724 -23.79 -5.83 31.57
C ASN A 724 -22.69 -5.14 32.39
N PHE A 725 -21.42 -5.25 31.96
CA PHE A 725 -20.32 -4.53 32.59
C PHE A 725 -20.47 -3.02 32.46
N LYS A 726 -20.97 -2.53 31.32
CA LYS A 726 -21.31 -1.11 31.14
C LYS A 726 -22.39 -0.65 32.14
N LEU A 727 -23.42 -1.45 32.39
CA LEU A 727 -24.45 -1.15 33.39
C LEU A 727 -23.88 -1.04 34.82
N LEU A 728 -22.84 -1.80 35.14
CA LEU A 728 -22.11 -1.65 36.40
C LEU A 728 -21.41 -0.29 36.48
N LEU A 729 -20.70 0.11 35.43
CA LEU A 729 -20.04 1.43 35.34
C LEU A 729 -21.05 2.59 35.39
N GLU A 730 -22.28 2.38 34.93
CA GLU A 730 -23.39 3.35 34.97
C GLU A 730 -24.10 3.43 36.33
N GLY A 731 -23.64 2.70 37.36
CA GLY A 731 -24.11 2.87 38.74
C GLY A 731 -24.80 1.65 39.37
N ARG A 732 -24.86 0.50 38.69
CA ARG A 732 -25.30 -0.77 39.29
C ARG A 732 -24.18 -1.40 40.14
N SER A 733 -24.54 -2.27 41.07
CA SER A 733 -23.57 -3.01 41.91
C SER A 733 -23.38 -4.45 41.42
N PHE A 734 -22.25 -5.06 41.79
CA PHE A 734 -22.02 -6.48 41.53
C PHE A 734 -23.03 -7.38 42.26
N ASP A 735 -23.54 -6.95 43.42
CA ASP A 735 -24.59 -7.66 44.16
C ASP A 735 -25.91 -7.75 43.36
N GLU A 736 -26.33 -6.64 42.73
CA GLU A 736 -27.49 -6.62 41.83
C GLU A 736 -27.28 -7.56 40.62
N TYR A 737 -26.04 -7.67 40.11
CA TYR A 737 -25.68 -8.59 39.03
C TYR A 737 -25.69 -10.06 39.48
N PHE A 738 -25.21 -10.39 40.68
CA PHE A 738 -25.22 -11.75 41.20
C PHE A 738 -26.65 -12.23 41.48
N HIS A 739 -27.50 -11.38 42.05
CA HIS A 739 -28.93 -11.70 42.21
C HIS A 739 -29.64 -11.92 40.87
N PHE A 740 -29.31 -11.13 39.84
CA PHE A 740 -29.78 -11.39 38.48
C PHE A 740 -29.33 -12.77 37.96
N LEU A 741 -28.06 -13.15 38.17
CA LEU A 741 -27.55 -14.46 37.77
C LEU A 741 -28.24 -15.61 38.52
N GLU A 742 -28.51 -15.47 39.81
CA GLU A 742 -29.22 -16.49 40.61
C GLU A 742 -30.66 -16.71 40.16
N GLN A 743 -31.34 -15.65 39.71
CA GLN A 743 -32.72 -15.73 39.21
C GLN A 743 -32.84 -16.33 37.79
N ASN A 744 -31.73 -16.35 37.03
CA ASN A 744 -31.68 -16.78 35.63
C ASN A 744 -30.76 -18.00 35.41
N GLN A 745 -30.38 -18.71 36.47
CA GLN A 745 -29.53 -19.92 36.45
C GLN A 745 -30.31 -21.21 36.19
#